data_AF-A0A1S8WNA0-F1
#
_entry.id   AF-A0A1S8WNA0-F1
#
_cell.length_a   1.000
_cell.length_b   1.000
_cell.length_c   1.000
_cell.angle_alpha   90.00
_cell.angle_beta   90.00
_cell.angle_gamma   90.00
#
_symmetry.space_group_name_H-M   'P 1'
#
loop_
_entity.id
_entity.type
_entity.pdbx_description
1 polymer ?
#
loop_
_entity_poly.entity_id
_entity_poly.type
_entity_poly.pdbx_seq_one_letter_code
_entity_poly.pdbx_strand_id
1 'polypeptide(L)'
;MWTRLFVIVCILWSVSCLVPKPENQIIGEEDYALGEGLEVQHNYTDCPILDDAWKRFTNRLLGRQLPVEGENPPVARIKYVNIDIQSGCSETKSLLWPRNGANESCRFKVFFVMYHEDSVKIGKEAIYINAEEIWGTLYALETVAQLLRRTHNGQVCFVCANLIIIKSQDIIDKPKFPHRGFLIDSSRHFLPVTNILQFLDAMAMVKMNVLHWHIVDDQSFPFVSCKFPNLSAKGSYDPVHYVYSRDDVSRILDYARRRGIRVMPEFDTPGHTYSWGEGDRKLLTPCYSEGVPDGTYGPMNPAESYTYEFLVDLFEEVTKVFPEQMFHLGGDEVPYDCWASNPGVQEVMIHLGFGKDYRRLQTYYTEQVINLVHKITEGHKTVVPVVWQEVFDQGLRTHKDTIIQVWKDGWKAEMNNVTAAGYSVLLSSCWYLDYISYGSDWYKYYDCDPTDFGGSPKQIARVQGGEACLWGEHVDETNLFSRAWPRGVPVAERLWSTGTLSKGEFAHRLDDLRCQMVKMWIRCFITTCVLCSVNCLVPKPERQTLGEETYAVDDRIDVQHSYPDCLILDDAWERFSGRLLDRQLPVDEESHPVATIKHVKITMLSGCNEKKKVLWPTSGANESYAVCISNDTISIKSEEIWGTLHALETVAQLIRRNQDGLRVIRGQVISDKPRFGFRGFLIDTSRHYLPLLTIFQFLDAMAMVKMNVLHWHVVDDQSFPFVSHRFPSLSGKGSFDPVHYVYSRDDVNQILDYARRRGIRVMPEFDTPGHTKSWGLGYPKLLTPCYSGGSPDGQRGPIHPAQLYSYKFLIHLFEEISTVFPEQLVHLGGDEVPYDCWASNPDIQKFMEQMHFGKNYSLLQTYYMEQIISLIKKINQQKTAVVPVVWQEVFDQGLRTHNDTLIHVWKGDWQSEVKRITSAGFPVLVSSCWYLSRISYGVDWHQYYQCDPTDFGGNPEEVARIQGGEACMWGEYVDETNIFSRSWPRGVAVAERLWSHGKLSAVEFAGRLNDIRCQMVHRGWNAQPANGPGFCPI
;
A
#
# COMPACT_ATOMS: atom_id res chain seq x y z
N MET A 1 4.68 43.77 5.64
CA MET A 1 3.84 43.73 4.41
C MET A 1 4.00 42.44 3.63
N TRP A 2 5.21 41.92 3.39
CA TRP A 2 5.41 40.64 2.70
C TRP A 2 4.90 39.39 3.44
N THR A 3 4.64 39.48 4.74
CA THR A 3 4.07 38.41 5.58
C THR A 3 2.68 37.90 5.18
N ARG A 4 1.98 38.56 4.24
CA ARG A 4 0.72 38.02 3.68
C ARG A 4 0.96 36.99 2.57
N LEU A 5 2.06 37.08 1.82
CA LEU A 5 2.15 36.41 0.51
C LEU A 5 2.26 34.88 0.57
N PHE A 6 2.80 34.29 1.64
CA PHE A 6 2.95 32.84 1.75
C PHE A 6 1.70 32.12 2.27
N VAL A 7 1.00 32.69 3.25
CA VAL A 7 -0.34 32.19 3.67
C VAL A 7 -1.34 32.30 2.51
N ILE A 8 -1.16 33.30 1.64
CA ILE A 8 -1.90 33.49 0.39
C ILE A 8 -1.72 32.34 -0.61
N VAL A 9 -0.60 31.61 -0.63
CA VAL A 9 -0.40 30.51 -1.60
C VAL A 9 -1.29 29.31 -1.31
N CYS A 10 -1.58 29.03 -0.03
CA CYS A 10 -2.49 27.94 0.36
C CYS A 10 -3.97 28.33 0.42
N ILE A 11 -4.31 29.63 0.34
CA ILE A 11 -5.69 30.13 0.56
C ILE A 11 -6.27 30.90 -0.65
N LEU A 12 -5.46 31.63 -1.43
CA LEU A 12 -5.94 32.35 -2.63
C LEU A 12 -5.79 31.57 -3.95
N TRP A 13 -5.57 30.25 -3.87
CA TRP A 13 -5.68 29.33 -5.01
C TRP A 13 -6.77 28.28 -4.78
N SER A 14 -7.91 28.69 -4.21
CA SER A 14 -9.14 27.89 -4.04
C SER A 14 -9.88 27.60 -5.37
N VAL A 15 -9.12 27.41 -6.45
CA VAL A 15 -9.62 27.17 -7.81
C VAL A 15 -9.78 25.66 -8.03
N SER A 16 -10.94 25.14 -7.61
CA SER A 16 -11.49 23.83 -8.02
C SER A 16 -10.58 22.60 -7.84
N CYS A 17 -10.76 21.88 -6.73
CA CYS A 17 -10.11 20.58 -6.52
C CYS A 17 -10.82 19.41 -7.24
N LEU A 18 -11.40 19.65 -8.41
CA LEU A 18 -12.12 18.62 -9.17
C LEU A 18 -11.15 17.63 -9.84
N VAL A 19 -11.43 16.34 -9.69
CA VAL A 19 -10.73 15.24 -10.38
C VAL A 19 -11.73 14.14 -10.76
N PRO A 20 -11.90 13.83 -12.06
CA PRO A 20 -11.34 14.50 -13.22
C PRO A 20 -11.71 15.99 -13.36
N LYS A 21 -10.81 16.78 -13.94
CA LYS A 21 -11.06 18.17 -14.36
C LYS A 21 -12.17 18.22 -15.42
N PRO A 22 -13.25 19.00 -15.23
CA PRO A 22 -14.36 19.05 -16.19
C PRO A 22 -13.96 19.76 -17.48
N GLU A 23 -14.71 19.53 -18.57
CA GLU A 23 -14.48 20.19 -19.88
C GLU A 23 -14.51 21.73 -19.79
N ASN A 24 -15.43 22.30 -19.01
CA ASN A 24 -15.45 23.73 -18.73
C ASN A 24 -16.04 24.02 -17.34
N GLN A 25 -15.51 25.03 -16.67
CA GLN A 25 -15.94 25.45 -15.34
C GLN A 25 -15.83 26.97 -15.22
N ILE A 26 -16.93 27.62 -14.87
CA ILE A 26 -17.00 29.06 -14.65
C ILE A 26 -17.34 29.27 -13.18
N ILE A 27 -16.35 29.69 -12.39
CA ILE A 27 -16.47 29.93 -10.96
C ILE A 27 -16.92 31.38 -10.71
N GLY A 28 -17.94 31.56 -9.86
CA GLY A 28 -18.45 32.86 -9.43
C GLY A 28 -17.87 33.33 -8.10
N GLU A 29 -18.24 34.55 -7.70
CA GLU A 29 -17.70 35.20 -6.50
C GLU A 29 -18.47 34.87 -5.22
N GLU A 30 -19.76 34.51 -5.29
CA GLU A 30 -20.59 34.23 -4.12
C GLU A 30 -20.38 32.79 -3.59
N ASP A 31 -20.31 32.64 -2.26
CA ASP A 31 -20.33 31.34 -1.57
C ASP A 31 -21.65 31.12 -0.84
N TYR A 32 -22.10 29.86 -0.80
CA TYR A 32 -23.36 29.45 -0.17
C TYR A 32 -23.14 28.36 0.86
N ALA A 33 -23.89 28.40 1.97
CA ALA A 33 -23.94 27.27 2.90
C ALA A 33 -25.02 26.25 2.49
N LEU A 34 -24.84 24.98 2.86
CA LEU A 34 -25.93 24.02 2.82
C LEU A 34 -26.90 24.23 3.99
N GLY A 35 -28.19 24.02 3.71
CA GLY A 35 -29.25 23.97 4.72
C GLY A 35 -29.19 22.67 5.54
N GLU A 36 -29.72 22.74 6.76
CA GLU A 36 -30.11 21.54 7.50
C GLU A 36 -31.38 20.97 6.84
N GLY A 37 -31.38 19.66 6.55
CA GLY A 37 -32.44 19.05 5.74
C GLY A 37 -32.35 19.38 4.25
N LEU A 38 -31.18 19.17 3.64
CA LEU A 38 -31.02 19.23 2.18
C LEU A 38 -31.89 18.14 1.51
N GLU A 39 -32.83 18.55 0.67
CA GLU A 39 -33.75 17.66 -0.04
C GLU A 39 -33.37 17.52 -1.53
N VAL A 40 -33.73 16.38 -2.14
CA VAL A 40 -33.69 16.21 -3.61
C VAL A 40 -35.09 16.42 -4.17
N GLN A 41 -35.19 17.08 -5.32
CA GLN A 41 -36.45 17.28 -6.04
C GLN A 41 -36.35 16.72 -7.46
N HIS A 42 -37.16 15.69 -7.75
CA HIS A 42 -37.30 15.09 -9.08
C HIS A 42 -38.70 14.50 -9.27
N ASN A 43 -39.11 14.31 -10.52
CA ASN A 43 -40.44 13.77 -10.86
C ASN A 43 -40.49 12.23 -10.96
N TYR A 44 -39.36 11.54 -10.77
CA TYR A 44 -39.27 10.08 -10.84
C TYR A 44 -39.73 9.43 -9.53
N THR A 45 -40.67 8.49 -9.61
CA THR A 45 -41.23 7.75 -8.45
C THR A 45 -40.72 6.32 -8.33
N ASP A 46 -39.83 5.91 -9.23
CA ASP A 46 -39.31 4.55 -9.42
C ASP A 46 -37.94 4.68 -10.10
N CYS A 47 -36.89 5.02 -9.35
CA CYS A 47 -35.54 5.21 -9.89
C CYS A 47 -34.51 4.84 -8.80
N PRO A 48 -34.40 3.55 -8.41
CA PRO A 48 -33.59 3.09 -7.28
C PRO A 48 -32.07 3.24 -7.50
N ILE A 49 -31.63 3.61 -8.71
CA ILE A 49 -30.28 4.09 -8.99
C ILE A 49 -30.08 5.48 -8.37
N LEU A 50 -31.02 6.41 -8.56
CA LEU A 50 -30.95 7.77 -8.02
C LEU A 50 -31.22 7.80 -6.52
N ASP A 51 -32.15 6.98 -6.02
CA ASP A 51 -32.41 6.84 -4.58
C ASP A 51 -31.13 6.40 -3.83
N ASP A 52 -30.42 5.41 -4.36
CA ASP A 52 -29.15 4.95 -3.78
C ASP A 52 -28.04 5.99 -3.97
N ALA A 53 -27.93 6.63 -5.15
CA ALA A 53 -26.95 7.69 -5.38
C ALA A 53 -27.14 8.89 -4.43
N TRP A 54 -28.38 9.32 -4.22
CA TRP A 54 -28.74 10.39 -3.28
C TRP A 54 -28.43 9.99 -1.83
N LYS A 55 -28.73 8.74 -1.45
CA LYS A 55 -28.39 8.18 -0.13
C LYS A 55 -26.87 8.09 0.08
N ARG A 56 -26.08 7.72 -0.92
CA ARG A 56 -24.61 7.73 -0.88
C ARG A 56 -24.08 9.16 -0.74
N PHE A 57 -24.59 10.09 -1.55
CA PHE A 57 -24.24 11.51 -1.52
C PHE A 57 -24.50 12.14 -0.14
N THR A 58 -25.73 12.03 0.37
CA THR A 58 -26.12 12.58 1.69
C THR A 58 -25.35 11.97 2.86
N ASN A 59 -25.09 10.66 2.85
CA ASN A 59 -24.23 10.01 3.85
C ASN A 59 -22.79 10.59 3.84
N ARG A 60 -22.25 10.88 2.65
CA ARG A 60 -20.93 11.53 2.48
C ARG A 60 -20.91 13.00 2.94
N LEU A 61 -22.07 13.66 3.10
CA LEU A 61 -22.16 14.98 3.75
C LEU A 61 -22.14 14.84 5.27
N LEU A 62 -22.97 13.96 5.81
CA LEU A 62 -23.19 13.81 7.26
C LEU A 62 -21.98 13.23 7.99
N GLY A 63 -21.28 12.26 7.39
CA GLY A 63 -20.19 11.53 8.05
C GLY A 63 -18.78 12.15 7.97
N ARG A 64 -18.60 13.30 7.31
CA ARG A 64 -17.29 13.67 6.74
C ARG A 64 -16.67 14.95 7.29
N GLN A 65 -15.40 14.88 7.69
CA GLN A 65 -14.54 16.05 7.87
C GLN A 65 -14.03 16.56 6.52
N LEU A 66 -14.82 17.41 5.87
CA LEU A 66 -14.44 18.15 4.65
C LEU A 66 -13.26 19.13 4.92
N PRO A 67 -12.50 19.53 3.88
CA PRO A 67 -11.42 20.52 4.01
C PRO A 67 -11.94 21.85 4.56
N VAL A 68 -11.08 22.54 5.32
CA VAL A 68 -11.43 23.74 6.10
C VAL A 68 -10.97 25.02 5.41
N GLU A 69 -11.89 25.96 5.22
CA GLU A 69 -11.67 27.31 4.70
C GLU A 69 -11.81 28.36 5.81
N GLY A 70 -11.03 29.45 5.70
CA GLY A 70 -10.70 30.35 6.80
C GLY A 70 -11.08 31.81 6.59
N GLU A 71 -12.32 32.10 6.17
CA GLU A 71 -12.87 33.47 6.13
C GLU A 71 -14.38 33.51 6.49
N ASN A 72 -15.01 34.69 6.42
CA ASN A 72 -16.31 34.96 7.06
C ASN A 72 -17.48 34.09 6.49
N PRO A 73 -18.44 33.66 7.35
CA PRO A 73 -19.53 32.77 6.94
C PRO A 73 -20.58 33.45 6.03
N PRO A 74 -21.18 32.70 5.08
CA PRO A 74 -22.14 33.25 4.11
C PRO A 74 -23.55 33.44 4.68
N VAL A 75 -24.34 34.29 4.00
CA VAL A 75 -25.70 34.70 4.43
C VAL A 75 -26.82 33.86 3.78
N ALA A 76 -26.58 33.25 2.62
CA ALA A 76 -27.57 32.46 1.88
C ALA A 76 -27.36 30.94 2.06
N ARG A 77 -28.46 30.17 2.03
CA ARG A 77 -28.47 28.72 2.22
C ARG A 77 -29.20 27.96 1.11
N ILE A 78 -28.52 26.98 0.51
CA ILE A 78 -29.09 26.00 -0.43
C ILE A 78 -29.95 25.00 0.35
N LYS A 79 -31.19 24.76 -0.12
CA LYS A 79 -32.13 23.79 0.48
C LYS A 79 -32.39 22.57 -0.40
N TYR A 80 -32.25 22.72 -1.73
CA TYR A 80 -32.71 21.72 -2.69
C TYR A 80 -31.59 21.34 -3.68
N VAL A 81 -31.60 20.07 -4.10
CA VAL A 81 -30.89 19.57 -5.28
C VAL A 81 -31.95 19.12 -6.28
N ASN A 82 -32.17 19.92 -7.31
CA ASN A 82 -33.18 19.67 -8.33
C ASN A 82 -32.56 18.83 -9.44
N ILE A 83 -33.16 17.69 -9.77
CA ILE A 83 -32.61 16.71 -10.71
C ILE A 83 -33.61 16.45 -11.84
N ASP A 84 -33.18 16.75 -13.06
CA ASP A 84 -33.87 16.44 -14.31
C ASP A 84 -33.04 15.43 -15.12
N ILE A 85 -33.74 14.54 -15.82
CA ILE A 85 -33.17 13.44 -16.62
C ILE A 85 -34.04 13.31 -17.86
N GLN A 86 -33.53 13.70 -19.03
CA GLN A 86 -34.35 13.82 -20.24
C GLN A 86 -34.92 12.47 -20.71
N SER A 87 -34.14 11.39 -20.63
CA SER A 87 -34.60 10.02 -20.92
C SER A 87 -35.55 9.45 -19.86
N GLY A 88 -35.64 10.09 -18.69
CA GLY A 88 -36.19 9.49 -17.47
C GLY A 88 -35.33 8.35 -16.90
N CYS A 89 -35.82 7.74 -15.81
CA CYS A 89 -35.10 6.73 -15.03
C CYS A 89 -36.00 5.59 -14.49
N SER A 90 -37.16 5.31 -15.12
CA SER A 90 -38.04 4.24 -14.61
C SER A 90 -37.52 2.84 -14.90
N GLU A 91 -37.44 1.99 -13.87
CA GLU A 91 -37.05 0.58 -13.98
C GLU A 91 -38.27 -0.38 -14.08
N THR A 92 -39.51 0.14 -13.97
CA THR A 92 -40.81 -0.61 -13.97
C THR A 92 -40.97 -1.75 -14.98
N LYS A 93 -40.23 -1.77 -16.09
CA LYS A 93 -40.30 -2.81 -17.13
C LYS A 93 -39.04 -3.66 -17.27
N SER A 94 -37.88 -3.13 -16.88
CA SER A 94 -36.56 -3.71 -17.12
C SER A 94 -35.51 -2.89 -16.39
N LEU A 95 -34.51 -3.54 -15.81
CA LEU A 95 -33.35 -2.86 -15.23
C LEU A 95 -32.57 -2.07 -16.28
N LEU A 96 -32.21 -0.84 -15.95
CA LEU A 96 -31.31 0.02 -16.71
C LEU A 96 -29.86 -0.42 -16.46
N TRP A 97 -29.12 -0.61 -17.54
CA TRP A 97 -27.70 -0.96 -17.52
C TRP A 97 -26.88 0.08 -18.31
N PRO A 98 -25.69 0.47 -17.82
CA PRO A 98 -24.76 1.29 -18.59
C PRO A 98 -24.31 0.53 -19.85
N ARG A 99 -23.98 1.25 -20.92
CA ARG A 99 -23.57 0.71 -22.23
C ARG A 99 -22.41 1.54 -22.79
N ASN A 100 -21.59 0.94 -23.66
CA ASN A 100 -20.53 1.71 -24.33
C ASN A 100 -21.15 2.85 -25.15
N GLY A 101 -20.70 4.09 -24.94
CA GLY A 101 -21.23 5.27 -25.62
C GLY A 101 -22.62 5.73 -25.16
N ALA A 102 -23.07 5.36 -23.96
CA ALA A 102 -24.19 6.04 -23.30
C ALA A 102 -23.88 7.54 -23.08
N ASN A 103 -24.90 8.40 -22.92
CA ASN A 103 -24.68 9.83 -22.72
C ASN A 103 -24.30 10.15 -21.26
N GLU A 104 -23.13 10.77 -21.08
CA GLU A 104 -22.50 11.05 -19.77
C GLU A 104 -22.25 12.57 -19.55
N SER A 105 -23.10 13.48 -20.06
CA SER A 105 -22.79 14.94 -20.18
C SER A 105 -23.82 15.98 -19.62
N CYS A 106 -23.37 17.24 -19.33
CA CYS A 106 -24.16 18.38 -18.77
C CYS A 106 -23.64 19.82 -19.15
N ARG A 107 -24.44 20.93 -19.17
CA ARG A 107 -24.05 22.34 -19.60
C ARG A 107 -25.00 23.61 -19.34
N PHE A 108 -24.82 24.52 -18.36
CA PHE A 108 -25.81 25.64 -18.11
C PHE A 108 -25.61 27.00 -18.87
N LYS A 109 -26.65 27.90 -18.86
CA LYS A 109 -26.62 29.33 -19.31
C LYS A 109 -27.79 30.21 -18.76
N VAL A 110 -27.60 31.53 -18.55
CA VAL A 110 -28.53 32.43 -17.80
C VAL A 110 -29.56 33.22 -18.64
N PHE A 111 -30.85 33.02 -18.34
CA PHE A 111 -32.09 33.81 -18.62
C PHE A 111 -32.62 34.02 -20.07
N PHE A 112 -33.95 33.83 -20.17
CA PHE A 112 -34.93 34.19 -21.22
C PHE A 112 -34.91 33.47 -22.60
N VAL A 113 -35.73 32.41 -22.67
CA VAL A 113 -36.57 31.94 -23.81
C VAL A 113 -35.97 31.01 -24.89
N MET A 114 -36.64 29.85 -25.03
CA MET A 114 -36.63 28.81 -26.10
C MET A 114 -35.45 27.82 -26.25
N TYR A 115 -35.72 26.58 -25.79
CA TYR A 115 -35.37 25.24 -26.32
C TYR A 115 -33.90 24.76 -26.49
N HIS A 116 -33.71 23.48 -26.06
CA HIS A 116 -32.59 22.52 -26.22
C HIS A 116 -31.41 22.50 -25.19
N GLU A 117 -31.42 21.41 -24.38
CA GLU A 117 -30.32 20.56 -23.81
C GLU A 117 -29.45 20.95 -22.56
N ASP A 118 -29.50 20.05 -21.54
CA ASP A 118 -28.60 19.64 -20.39
C ASP A 118 -27.78 20.64 -19.55
N SER A 119 -27.58 20.46 -18.22
CA SER A 119 -27.00 21.48 -17.28
C SER A 119 -26.51 21.02 -15.88
N VAL A 120 -25.49 21.67 -15.29
CA VAL A 120 -25.29 21.72 -13.81
C VAL A 120 -25.05 23.15 -13.33
N LYS A 121 -25.72 23.59 -12.25
CA LYS A 121 -25.67 24.99 -11.76
C LYS A 121 -25.87 25.11 -10.25
N ILE A 122 -25.16 26.03 -9.60
CA ILE A 122 -25.31 26.36 -8.17
C ILE A 122 -25.82 27.80 -7.98
N GLY A 123 -26.92 27.98 -7.24
CA GLY A 123 -27.55 29.28 -6.98
C GLY A 123 -28.10 29.45 -5.55
N LYS A 124 -28.65 30.64 -5.26
CA LYS A 124 -28.94 31.14 -3.89
C LYS A 124 -29.78 30.25 -2.96
N GLU A 125 -30.62 29.37 -3.52
CA GLU A 125 -31.48 28.46 -2.76
C GLU A 125 -31.41 26.99 -3.21
N ALA A 126 -30.79 26.69 -4.35
CA ALA A 126 -30.79 25.34 -4.94
C ALA A 126 -29.56 25.06 -5.83
N ILE A 127 -29.19 23.79 -5.87
CA ILE A 127 -28.35 23.18 -6.91
C ILE A 127 -29.29 22.58 -7.98
N TYR A 128 -28.91 22.68 -9.24
CA TYR A 128 -29.63 22.09 -10.37
C TYR A 128 -28.71 21.12 -11.11
N ILE A 129 -29.21 19.94 -11.43
CA ILE A 129 -28.58 18.91 -12.26
C ILE A 129 -29.59 18.51 -13.34
N ASN A 130 -29.12 18.44 -14.59
CA ASN A 130 -29.89 18.07 -15.77
C ASN A 130 -28.96 17.32 -16.73
N ALA A 131 -29.31 16.10 -17.10
CA ALA A 131 -28.54 15.23 -17.98
C ALA A 131 -29.45 14.40 -18.88
N GLU A 132 -28.96 13.99 -20.05
CA GLU A 132 -29.74 13.15 -20.98
C GLU A 132 -30.10 11.79 -20.34
N GLU A 133 -29.11 11.09 -19.76
CA GLU A 133 -29.28 9.82 -19.06
C GLU A 133 -28.88 9.91 -17.56
N ILE A 134 -29.39 8.98 -16.75
CA ILE A 134 -29.09 8.84 -15.31
C ILE A 134 -27.57 8.82 -15.00
N TRP A 135 -26.74 8.31 -15.89
CA TRP A 135 -25.29 8.21 -15.70
C TRP A 135 -24.62 9.59 -15.54
N GLY A 136 -25.04 10.58 -16.35
CA GLY A 136 -24.58 11.97 -16.20
C GLY A 136 -24.93 12.57 -14.82
N THR A 137 -26.11 12.22 -14.29
CA THR A 137 -26.51 12.62 -12.93
C THR A 137 -25.62 12.01 -11.85
N LEU A 138 -25.15 10.77 -12.01
CA LEU A 138 -24.22 10.14 -11.06
C LEU A 138 -22.88 10.89 -11.00
N TYR A 139 -22.32 11.23 -12.16
CA TYR A 139 -21.06 11.99 -12.25
C TYR A 139 -21.22 13.44 -11.78
N ALA A 140 -22.38 14.06 -12.02
CA ALA A 140 -22.71 15.39 -11.50
C ALA A 140 -22.77 15.41 -9.97
N LEU A 141 -23.37 14.39 -9.34
CA LEU A 141 -23.39 14.25 -7.88
C LEU A 141 -21.99 14.06 -7.29
N GLU A 142 -21.09 13.32 -7.96
CA GLU A 142 -19.68 13.22 -7.55
C GLU A 142 -18.95 14.56 -7.67
N THR A 143 -19.09 15.26 -8.81
CA THR A 143 -18.54 16.61 -9.00
C THR A 143 -19.01 17.57 -7.89
N VAL A 144 -20.30 17.57 -7.53
CA VAL A 144 -20.82 18.35 -6.41
C VAL A 144 -20.21 17.89 -5.07
N ALA A 145 -20.05 16.59 -4.84
CA ALA A 145 -19.45 16.05 -3.61
C ALA A 145 -17.96 16.43 -3.43
N GLN A 146 -17.23 16.65 -4.52
CA GLN A 146 -15.84 17.12 -4.51
C GLN A 146 -15.72 18.63 -4.26
N LEU A 147 -16.70 19.43 -4.71
CA LEU A 147 -16.73 20.90 -4.54
C LEU A 147 -17.04 21.37 -3.11
N LEU A 148 -17.60 20.50 -2.26
CA LEU A 148 -18.04 20.87 -0.93
C LEU A 148 -16.86 21.06 0.05
N ARG A 149 -16.95 22.11 0.86
CA ARG A 149 -15.94 22.50 1.87
C ARG A 149 -16.60 22.76 3.23
N ARG A 150 -15.81 22.91 4.29
CA ARG A 150 -16.27 23.38 5.61
C ARG A 150 -15.60 24.70 5.95
N THR A 151 -16.24 25.51 6.79
CA THR A 151 -15.61 26.71 7.38
C THR A 151 -15.16 26.43 8.81
N HIS A 152 -14.12 27.13 9.28
CA HIS A 152 -13.72 27.12 10.70
C HIS A 152 -13.59 28.54 11.24
N ASN A 153 -14.48 28.89 12.17
CA ASN A 153 -14.35 30.12 12.95
C ASN A 153 -13.32 29.88 14.07
N GLY A 154 -12.14 30.49 13.95
CA GLY A 154 -11.03 30.39 14.91
C GLY A 154 -11.24 31.09 16.25
N GLN A 155 -12.44 30.99 16.83
CA GLN A 155 -12.78 31.43 18.18
C GLN A 155 -13.55 30.34 18.92
N VAL A 156 -13.30 30.22 20.22
CA VAL A 156 -13.93 29.22 21.11
C VAL A 156 -15.39 29.59 21.37
N CYS A 157 -16.26 29.29 20.40
CA CYS A 157 -17.71 29.41 20.52
C CYS A 157 -18.36 28.03 20.38
N PHE A 158 -18.75 27.44 21.51
CA PHE A 158 -19.41 26.13 21.61
C PHE A 158 -20.78 26.01 20.91
N VAL A 159 -21.20 27.02 20.15
CA VAL A 159 -22.53 27.12 19.50
C VAL A 159 -22.44 27.54 18.02
N CYS A 160 -21.24 27.80 17.48
CA CYS A 160 -21.08 28.09 16.05
C CYS A 160 -20.86 26.79 15.25
N ALA A 161 -21.87 26.38 14.48
CA ALA A 161 -21.83 25.14 13.71
C ALA A 161 -20.77 25.14 12.59
N ASN A 162 -20.16 23.97 12.35
CA ASN A 162 -19.32 23.71 11.18
C ASN A 162 -20.17 23.72 9.90
N LEU A 163 -20.35 24.89 9.28
CA LEU A 163 -21.12 25.02 8.04
C LEU A 163 -20.39 24.30 6.90
N ILE A 164 -21.14 23.48 6.15
CA ILE A 164 -20.72 23.00 4.83
C ILE A 164 -21.04 24.09 3.82
N ILE A 165 -20.08 24.46 2.99
CA ILE A 165 -20.19 25.52 1.98
C ILE A 165 -19.82 25.02 0.58
N ILE A 166 -20.32 25.74 -0.44
CA ILE A 166 -19.99 25.54 -1.85
C ILE A 166 -20.02 26.88 -2.60
N LYS A 167 -19.07 27.06 -3.52
CA LYS A 167 -18.97 28.27 -4.34
C LYS A 167 -19.99 28.26 -5.48
N SER A 168 -20.56 29.41 -5.80
CA SER A 168 -21.38 29.62 -7.00
C SER A 168 -20.56 29.28 -8.26
N GLN A 169 -21.12 28.45 -9.14
CA GLN A 169 -20.45 28.05 -10.39
C GLN A 169 -21.41 27.41 -11.40
N ASP A 170 -20.94 27.38 -12.65
CA ASP A 170 -21.53 26.74 -13.82
C ASP A 170 -20.50 25.72 -14.35
N ILE A 171 -20.92 24.48 -14.62
CA ILE A 171 -20.04 23.39 -15.06
C ILE A 171 -20.60 22.74 -16.31
N ILE A 172 -19.73 22.59 -17.30
CA ILE A 172 -19.92 21.75 -18.48
C ILE A 172 -18.99 20.55 -18.32
N ASP A 173 -19.54 19.34 -18.37
CA ASP A 173 -18.71 18.14 -18.25
C ASP A 173 -19.17 17.04 -19.19
N LYS A 174 -18.19 16.28 -19.70
CA LYS A 174 -18.35 15.03 -20.47
C LYS A 174 -16.99 14.33 -20.58
N PRO A 175 -16.97 13.00 -20.74
CA PRO A 175 -15.72 12.28 -20.96
C PRO A 175 -15.14 12.48 -22.37
N LYS A 176 -13.81 12.46 -22.46
CA LYS A 176 -13.02 12.39 -23.69
C LYS A 176 -13.16 11.04 -24.40
N PHE A 177 -13.31 9.95 -23.64
CA PHE A 177 -13.47 8.59 -24.16
C PHE A 177 -14.62 7.82 -23.47
N PRO A 178 -15.41 7.01 -24.20
CA PRO A 178 -16.50 6.21 -23.65
C PRO A 178 -16.05 4.98 -22.83
N HIS A 179 -14.82 4.48 -23.04
CA HIS A 179 -14.26 3.36 -22.30
C HIS A 179 -13.17 3.82 -21.33
N ARG A 180 -13.44 3.71 -20.03
CA ARG A 180 -12.56 4.19 -18.96
C ARG A 180 -12.40 3.08 -17.92
N GLY A 181 -11.52 2.13 -18.25
CA GLY A 181 -11.42 0.86 -17.56
C GLY A 181 -10.44 0.82 -16.39
N PHE A 182 -10.69 -0.10 -15.48
CA PHE A 182 -9.71 -0.58 -14.51
C PHE A 182 -9.78 -2.12 -14.51
N LEU A 183 -8.68 -2.79 -14.87
CA LEU A 183 -8.53 -4.24 -14.74
C LEU A 183 -8.16 -4.60 -13.31
N ILE A 184 -8.95 -5.48 -12.71
CA ILE A 184 -8.56 -6.24 -11.51
C ILE A 184 -8.45 -7.72 -11.86
N ASP A 185 -7.37 -8.32 -11.40
CA ASP A 185 -7.12 -9.76 -11.41
C ASP A 185 -7.59 -10.36 -10.09
N SER A 186 -8.48 -11.35 -10.17
CA SER A 186 -8.94 -12.13 -9.01
C SER A 186 -8.58 -13.62 -9.07
N SER A 187 -7.65 -13.98 -9.96
CA SER A 187 -7.17 -15.35 -10.14
C SER A 187 -5.83 -15.59 -9.44
N ARG A 188 -4.87 -14.67 -9.60
CA ARG A 188 -3.52 -14.79 -9.00
C ARG A 188 -3.54 -14.61 -7.47
N HIS A 189 -4.55 -13.91 -6.96
CA HIS A 189 -5.03 -13.95 -5.58
C HIS A 189 -6.55 -13.72 -5.62
N PHE A 190 -7.32 -14.42 -4.78
CA PHE A 190 -8.76 -14.15 -4.68
C PHE A 190 -9.04 -12.77 -4.05
N LEU A 191 -9.99 -12.03 -4.62
CA LEU A 191 -10.43 -10.73 -4.09
C LEU A 191 -11.83 -10.85 -3.47
N PRO A 192 -12.00 -10.66 -2.15
CA PRO A 192 -13.31 -10.75 -1.52
C PRO A 192 -14.32 -9.78 -2.14
N VAL A 193 -15.58 -10.20 -2.21
CA VAL A 193 -16.68 -9.42 -2.80
C VAL A 193 -16.75 -8.01 -2.20
N THR A 194 -16.57 -7.89 -0.89
CA THR A 194 -16.48 -6.61 -0.16
C THR A 194 -15.46 -5.64 -0.76
N ASN A 195 -14.32 -6.16 -1.19
CA ASN A 195 -13.20 -5.40 -1.70
C ASN A 195 -13.49 -5.00 -3.15
N ILE A 196 -14.08 -5.88 -3.96
CA ILE A 196 -14.58 -5.52 -5.30
C ILE A 196 -15.66 -4.42 -5.21
N LEU A 197 -16.58 -4.49 -4.23
CA LEU A 197 -17.58 -3.44 -4.01
C LEU A 197 -16.93 -2.10 -3.61
N GLN A 198 -15.98 -2.10 -2.67
CA GLN A 198 -15.23 -0.90 -2.29
C GLN A 198 -14.38 -0.34 -3.45
N PHE A 199 -13.90 -1.21 -4.34
CA PHE A 199 -13.16 -0.81 -5.54
C PHE A 199 -14.06 -0.10 -6.56
N LEU A 200 -15.29 -0.61 -6.77
CA LEU A 200 -16.33 0.05 -7.57
C LEU A 200 -16.72 1.42 -6.99
N ASP A 201 -16.73 1.61 -5.68
CA ASP A 201 -16.88 2.93 -5.07
C ASP A 201 -15.70 3.87 -5.41
N ALA A 202 -14.46 3.39 -5.33
CA ALA A 202 -13.28 4.18 -5.70
C ALA A 202 -13.24 4.56 -7.19
N MET A 203 -13.63 3.66 -8.08
CA MET A 203 -13.79 3.94 -9.53
C MET A 203 -14.86 5.00 -9.80
N ALA A 204 -16.01 4.92 -9.11
CA ALA A 204 -17.09 5.88 -9.24
C ALA A 204 -16.66 7.30 -8.82
N MET A 205 -15.86 7.42 -7.75
CA MET A 205 -15.29 8.70 -7.30
C MET A 205 -14.43 9.41 -8.36
N VAL A 206 -13.84 8.66 -9.30
CA VAL A 206 -13.00 9.19 -10.39
C VAL A 206 -13.65 9.11 -11.77
N LYS A 207 -14.94 8.79 -11.85
CA LYS A 207 -15.72 8.66 -13.10
C LYS A 207 -15.20 7.59 -14.08
N MET A 208 -14.48 6.57 -13.60
CA MET A 208 -14.21 5.34 -14.37
C MET A 208 -15.50 4.51 -14.52
N ASN A 209 -15.68 3.86 -15.67
CA ASN A 209 -16.96 3.26 -16.06
C ASN A 209 -16.87 1.82 -16.59
N VAL A 210 -15.70 1.18 -16.56
CA VAL A 210 -15.56 -0.26 -16.82
C VAL A 210 -14.72 -0.91 -15.73
N LEU A 211 -15.29 -1.89 -15.04
CA LEU A 211 -14.52 -2.90 -14.32
C LEU A 211 -14.19 -3.99 -15.34
N HIS A 212 -12.93 -4.06 -15.74
CA HIS A 212 -12.44 -5.23 -16.47
C HIS A 212 -12.11 -6.27 -15.41
N TRP A 213 -12.88 -7.36 -15.38
CA TRP A 213 -12.75 -8.39 -14.37
C TRP A 213 -12.06 -9.60 -14.97
N HIS A 214 -10.74 -9.63 -14.80
CA HIS A 214 -9.91 -10.78 -15.08
C HIS A 214 -10.15 -11.82 -13.97
N ILE A 215 -11.15 -12.67 -14.21
CA ILE A 215 -11.79 -13.49 -13.17
C ILE A 215 -11.15 -14.87 -13.01
N VAL A 216 -10.46 -15.39 -14.04
CA VAL A 216 -9.82 -16.72 -14.07
C VAL A 216 -8.51 -16.68 -14.87
N ASP A 217 -7.50 -17.44 -14.44
CA ASP A 217 -6.16 -17.55 -15.09
C ASP A 217 -5.55 -18.94 -14.79
N ASP A 218 -4.25 -19.15 -14.98
CA ASP A 218 -3.54 -20.38 -14.64
C ASP A 218 -3.65 -20.77 -13.15
N GLN A 219 -3.62 -19.80 -12.23
CA GLN A 219 -3.45 -20.09 -10.79
C GLN A 219 -4.78 -20.36 -10.06
N SER A 220 -5.90 -19.77 -10.48
CA SER A 220 -7.21 -20.22 -9.99
C SER A 220 -8.42 -19.96 -10.91
N PHE A 221 -9.49 -20.73 -10.70
CA PHE A 221 -10.80 -20.59 -11.35
C PHE A 221 -11.89 -20.35 -10.29
N PRO A 222 -12.04 -19.12 -9.74
CA PRO A 222 -13.03 -18.84 -8.71
C PRO A 222 -14.49 -18.75 -9.22
N PHE A 223 -14.74 -18.64 -10.53
CA PHE A 223 -16.10 -18.49 -11.06
C PHE A 223 -16.93 -19.78 -10.98
N VAL A 224 -18.08 -19.75 -10.28
CA VAL A 224 -18.97 -20.93 -10.17
C VAL A 224 -19.89 -21.05 -11.39
N SER A 225 -19.48 -21.83 -12.39
CA SER A 225 -20.34 -22.22 -13.52
C SER A 225 -21.43 -23.23 -13.09
N CYS A 226 -22.65 -22.99 -13.53
CA CYS A 226 -23.79 -23.89 -13.35
C CYS A 226 -23.73 -25.11 -14.28
N LYS A 227 -23.14 -24.97 -15.49
CA LYS A 227 -22.91 -26.10 -16.41
C LYS A 227 -21.70 -26.95 -16.00
N PHE A 228 -20.64 -26.31 -15.52
CA PHE A 228 -19.34 -26.94 -15.24
C PHE A 228 -18.85 -26.68 -13.81
N PRO A 229 -19.56 -27.15 -12.78
CA PRO A 229 -19.21 -26.88 -11.37
C PRO A 229 -17.84 -27.43 -10.95
N ASN A 230 -17.30 -28.41 -11.68
CA ASN A 230 -15.96 -28.94 -11.45
C ASN A 230 -14.84 -27.90 -11.66
N LEU A 231 -15.06 -26.86 -12.48
CA LEU A 231 -14.05 -25.83 -12.73
C LEU A 231 -13.71 -25.10 -11.43
N SER A 232 -14.72 -24.54 -10.75
CA SER A 232 -14.50 -23.93 -9.43
C SER A 232 -14.24 -24.96 -8.33
N ALA A 233 -14.91 -26.12 -8.34
CA ALA A 233 -14.77 -27.12 -7.28
C ALA A 233 -13.38 -27.82 -7.22
N LYS A 234 -12.48 -27.53 -8.16
CA LYS A 234 -11.10 -28.06 -8.19
C LYS A 234 -10.04 -27.03 -8.61
N GLY A 235 -10.41 -26.05 -9.43
CA GLY A 235 -9.50 -25.01 -9.91
C GLY A 235 -9.47 -23.75 -9.04
N SER A 236 -10.40 -23.55 -8.10
CA SER A 236 -10.30 -22.44 -7.13
C SER A 236 -9.31 -22.77 -5.99
N TYR A 237 -8.81 -21.73 -5.29
CA TYR A 237 -7.94 -21.91 -4.13
C TYR A 237 -8.62 -22.64 -2.96
N ASP A 238 -9.94 -22.47 -2.80
CA ASP A 238 -10.80 -23.27 -1.94
C ASP A 238 -12.23 -23.28 -2.52
N PRO A 239 -12.87 -24.45 -2.68
CA PRO A 239 -14.14 -24.60 -3.38
C PRO A 239 -15.37 -24.07 -2.63
N VAL A 240 -15.21 -23.57 -1.40
CA VAL A 240 -16.28 -23.00 -0.56
C VAL A 240 -16.01 -21.52 -0.25
N HIS A 241 -14.74 -21.14 -0.05
CA HIS A 241 -14.34 -19.86 0.51
C HIS A 241 -13.69 -18.90 -0.51
N TYR A 242 -13.11 -19.41 -1.59
CA TYR A 242 -12.46 -18.61 -2.64
C TYR A 242 -13.15 -18.77 -4.00
N VAL A 243 -14.47 -18.66 -3.98
CA VAL A 243 -15.33 -18.78 -5.16
C VAL A 243 -16.32 -17.61 -5.24
N TYR A 244 -16.65 -17.20 -6.47
CA TYR A 244 -17.72 -16.25 -6.76
C TYR A 244 -18.99 -17.01 -7.10
N SER A 245 -19.91 -17.10 -6.12
CA SER A 245 -21.22 -17.69 -6.37
C SER A 245 -22.04 -16.82 -7.34
N ARG A 246 -23.11 -17.40 -7.90
CA ARG A 246 -24.05 -16.67 -8.75
C ARG A 246 -24.63 -15.43 -8.06
N ASP A 247 -24.86 -15.50 -6.75
CA ASP A 247 -25.40 -14.39 -5.96
C ASP A 247 -24.34 -13.29 -5.73
N ASP A 248 -23.06 -13.67 -5.59
CA ASP A 248 -21.94 -12.73 -5.50
C ASP A 248 -21.70 -11.98 -6.82
N VAL A 249 -21.70 -12.71 -7.94
CA VAL A 249 -21.62 -12.11 -9.28
C VAL A 249 -22.82 -11.18 -9.51
N SER A 250 -24.04 -11.62 -9.19
CA SER A 250 -25.24 -10.78 -9.34
C SER A 250 -25.22 -9.54 -8.44
N ARG A 251 -24.65 -9.64 -7.23
CA ARG A 251 -24.46 -8.54 -6.29
C ARG A 251 -23.41 -7.54 -6.79
N ILE A 252 -22.28 -8.01 -7.32
CA ILE A 252 -21.25 -7.16 -7.95
C ILE A 252 -21.84 -6.40 -9.14
N LEU A 253 -22.59 -7.10 -10.01
CA LEU A 253 -23.24 -6.51 -11.18
C LEU A 253 -24.24 -5.40 -10.81
N ASP A 254 -25.16 -5.61 -9.87
CA ASP A 254 -26.11 -4.55 -9.45
C ASP A 254 -25.40 -3.39 -8.72
N TYR A 255 -24.32 -3.67 -7.97
CA TYR A 255 -23.55 -2.63 -7.27
C TYR A 255 -22.76 -1.73 -8.22
N ALA A 256 -22.18 -2.31 -9.28
CA ALA A 256 -21.53 -1.60 -10.39
C ALA A 256 -22.55 -0.78 -11.21
N ARG A 257 -23.68 -1.40 -11.55
CA ARG A 257 -24.82 -0.78 -12.26
C ARG A 257 -25.33 0.48 -11.56
N ARG A 258 -25.52 0.44 -10.24
CA ARG A 258 -25.89 1.61 -9.40
C ARG A 258 -24.85 2.73 -9.36
N ARG A 259 -23.70 2.56 -10.00
CA ARG A 259 -22.60 3.53 -10.14
C ARG A 259 -22.32 3.92 -11.60
N GLY A 260 -23.07 3.38 -12.56
CA GLY A 260 -22.81 3.57 -13.99
C GLY A 260 -21.61 2.77 -14.51
N ILE A 261 -21.10 1.82 -13.72
CA ILE A 261 -19.94 1.00 -14.09
C ILE A 261 -20.41 -0.27 -14.81
N ARG A 262 -19.89 -0.48 -16.02
CA ARG A 262 -19.96 -1.72 -16.79
C ARG A 262 -19.03 -2.76 -16.18
N VAL A 263 -19.37 -4.04 -16.25
CA VAL A 263 -18.49 -5.13 -15.81
C VAL A 263 -18.20 -6.01 -17.03
N MET A 264 -17.00 -5.85 -17.59
CA MET A 264 -16.50 -6.61 -18.73
C MET A 264 -15.77 -7.83 -18.18
N PRO A 265 -16.33 -9.06 -18.29
CA PRO A 265 -15.63 -10.25 -17.87
C PRO A 265 -14.52 -10.59 -18.88
N GLU A 266 -13.41 -11.10 -18.36
CA GLU A 266 -12.38 -11.79 -19.13
C GLU A 266 -12.32 -13.26 -18.73
N PHE A 267 -12.38 -14.14 -19.73
CA PHE A 267 -12.12 -15.57 -19.60
C PHE A 267 -11.06 -15.90 -20.64
N ASP A 268 -9.79 -15.77 -20.26
CA ASP A 268 -8.68 -15.85 -21.22
C ASP A 268 -8.59 -17.23 -21.87
N THR A 269 -8.36 -17.23 -23.19
CA THR A 269 -8.11 -18.43 -23.98
C THR A 269 -7.22 -18.13 -25.19
N PRO A 270 -6.32 -19.05 -25.63
CA PRO A 270 -6.04 -20.36 -25.07
C PRO A 270 -4.88 -20.40 -24.07
N GLY A 271 -4.23 -19.26 -23.79
CA GLY A 271 -3.26 -19.13 -22.68
C GLY A 271 -3.96 -19.26 -21.32
N HIS A 272 -3.25 -18.96 -20.23
CA HIS A 272 -3.85 -18.60 -18.92
C HIS A 272 -5.03 -19.51 -18.45
N THR A 273 -4.89 -20.82 -18.64
CA THR A 273 -5.98 -21.81 -18.52
C THR A 273 -5.66 -23.02 -17.64
N TYR A 274 -4.48 -23.09 -17.00
CA TYR A 274 -4.06 -24.26 -16.21
C TYR A 274 -5.09 -24.70 -15.15
N SER A 275 -5.67 -23.76 -14.40
CA SER A 275 -6.72 -24.02 -13.39
C SER A 275 -7.99 -24.66 -13.97
N TRP A 276 -8.32 -24.38 -15.24
CA TRP A 276 -9.49 -24.95 -15.92
C TRP A 276 -9.29 -26.47 -16.13
N GLY A 277 -8.04 -26.89 -16.33
CA GLY A 277 -7.64 -28.29 -16.47
C GLY A 277 -7.72 -29.11 -15.18
N GLU A 278 -7.80 -28.49 -14.00
CA GLU A 278 -8.16 -29.20 -12.77
C GLU A 278 -9.62 -29.66 -12.82
N GLY A 279 -10.51 -28.81 -13.37
CA GLY A 279 -11.92 -29.09 -13.60
C GLY A 279 -12.17 -30.22 -14.60
N ASP A 280 -11.74 -30.04 -15.85
CA ASP A 280 -11.64 -31.10 -16.87
C ASP A 280 -10.31 -31.01 -17.63
N ARG A 281 -9.43 -32.00 -17.38
CA ARG A 281 -8.06 -32.06 -17.93
C ARG A 281 -8.02 -32.22 -19.46
N LYS A 282 -9.12 -32.63 -20.12
CA LYS A 282 -9.18 -32.72 -21.59
C LYS A 282 -9.06 -31.37 -22.29
N LEU A 283 -9.37 -30.28 -21.59
CA LEU A 283 -9.34 -28.93 -22.14
C LEU A 283 -7.90 -28.50 -22.47
N LEU A 284 -6.90 -28.97 -21.73
CA LEU A 284 -5.50 -28.60 -21.90
C LEU A 284 -4.77 -29.55 -22.84
N THR A 285 -3.78 -29.04 -23.58
CA THR A 285 -2.90 -29.90 -24.38
C THR A 285 -1.96 -30.70 -23.46
N PRO A 286 -1.94 -32.04 -23.51
CA PRO A 286 -0.90 -32.84 -22.85
C PRO A 286 0.44 -32.64 -23.57
N CYS A 287 1.52 -32.39 -22.83
CA CYS A 287 2.85 -32.18 -23.38
C CYS A 287 3.63 -33.50 -23.53
N TYR A 288 4.55 -33.54 -24.48
CA TYR A 288 5.28 -34.73 -24.88
C TYR A 288 6.80 -34.48 -24.89
N SER A 289 7.55 -35.45 -24.37
CA SER A 289 9.01 -35.53 -24.50
C SER A 289 9.40 -36.85 -25.18
N GLU A 290 10.29 -36.79 -26.17
CA GLU A 290 10.75 -37.92 -26.99
C GLU A 290 9.63 -38.79 -27.62
N GLY A 291 8.41 -38.23 -27.78
CA GLY A 291 7.24 -38.93 -28.33
C GLY A 291 6.35 -39.64 -27.29
N VAL A 292 6.61 -39.44 -26.00
CA VAL A 292 5.83 -39.96 -24.86
C VAL A 292 5.26 -38.78 -24.05
N PRO A 293 4.03 -38.84 -23.51
CA PRO A 293 3.53 -37.80 -22.61
C PRO A 293 4.45 -37.63 -21.40
N ASP A 294 4.86 -36.39 -21.09
CA ASP A 294 5.77 -36.10 -19.97
C ASP A 294 5.04 -35.91 -18.62
N GLY A 295 3.71 -35.83 -18.65
CA GLY A 295 2.85 -35.63 -17.48
C GLY A 295 2.46 -34.18 -17.22
N THR A 296 3.02 -33.22 -17.98
CA THR A 296 2.67 -31.80 -17.91
C THR A 296 1.61 -31.42 -18.95
N TYR A 297 1.03 -30.22 -18.77
CA TYR A 297 -0.03 -29.67 -19.60
C TYR A 297 0.29 -28.22 -19.95
N GLY A 298 -0.05 -27.82 -21.16
CA GLY A 298 0.13 -26.47 -21.67
C GLY A 298 -1.21 -25.79 -21.99
N PRO A 299 -1.23 -24.87 -22.98
CA PRO A 299 -2.43 -24.11 -23.35
C PRO A 299 -3.64 -24.98 -23.69
N MET A 300 -4.83 -24.37 -23.68
CA MET A 300 -6.07 -25.02 -24.11
C MET A 300 -5.92 -25.63 -25.52
N ASN A 301 -6.44 -26.83 -25.72
CA ASN A 301 -6.13 -27.68 -26.87
C ASN A 301 -7.00 -27.34 -28.11
N PRO A 302 -6.45 -26.74 -29.17
CA PRO A 302 -7.21 -26.31 -30.33
C PRO A 302 -7.52 -27.45 -31.32
N ALA A 303 -6.98 -28.66 -31.10
CA ALA A 303 -7.17 -29.81 -31.97
C ALA A 303 -8.37 -30.69 -31.60
N GLU A 304 -8.86 -30.61 -30.35
CA GLU A 304 -9.99 -31.40 -29.86
C GLU A 304 -11.32 -30.71 -30.16
N SER A 305 -12.31 -31.42 -30.72
CA SER A 305 -13.66 -30.85 -30.94
C SER A 305 -14.33 -30.49 -29.62
N TYR A 306 -14.06 -31.28 -28.58
CA TYR A 306 -14.56 -31.10 -27.22
C TYR A 306 -14.26 -29.72 -26.65
N THR A 307 -13.10 -29.13 -26.97
CA THR A 307 -12.74 -27.77 -26.57
C THR A 307 -13.77 -26.74 -27.05
N TYR A 308 -14.15 -26.80 -28.32
CA TYR A 308 -15.12 -25.86 -28.91
C TYR A 308 -16.56 -26.15 -28.45
N GLU A 309 -16.90 -27.42 -28.20
CA GLU A 309 -18.18 -27.82 -27.60
C GLU A 309 -18.33 -27.26 -26.17
N PHE A 310 -17.28 -27.40 -25.35
CA PHE A 310 -17.21 -26.83 -24.01
C PHE A 310 -17.30 -25.29 -24.00
N LEU A 311 -16.54 -24.62 -24.89
CA LEU A 311 -16.55 -23.14 -24.98
C LEU A 311 -17.90 -22.60 -25.45
N VAL A 312 -18.60 -23.28 -26.36
CA VAL A 312 -19.99 -22.95 -26.70
C VAL A 312 -20.87 -23.00 -25.45
N ASP A 313 -20.80 -24.08 -24.67
CA ASP A 313 -21.65 -24.21 -23.49
C ASP A 313 -21.29 -23.18 -22.40
N LEU A 314 -20.01 -22.97 -22.10
CA LEU A 314 -19.55 -22.04 -21.06
C LEU A 314 -19.83 -20.58 -21.44
N PHE A 315 -19.49 -20.16 -22.66
CA PHE A 315 -19.71 -18.78 -23.07
C PHE A 315 -21.20 -18.47 -23.29
N GLU A 316 -22.03 -19.48 -23.58
CA GLU A 316 -23.49 -19.33 -23.59
C GLU A 316 -24.08 -19.22 -22.16
N GLU A 317 -23.35 -19.64 -21.12
CA GLU A 317 -23.66 -19.29 -19.72
C GLU A 317 -23.15 -17.87 -19.38
N VAL A 318 -21.86 -17.59 -19.59
CA VAL A 318 -21.21 -16.31 -19.24
C VAL A 318 -21.91 -15.11 -19.90
N THR A 319 -22.23 -15.19 -21.20
CA THR A 319 -22.91 -14.09 -21.92
C THR A 319 -24.36 -13.84 -21.48
N LYS A 320 -24.98 -14.78 -20.75
CA LYS A 320 -26.30 -14.62 -20.10
C LYS A 320 -26.19 -14.12 -18.65
N VAL A 321 -25.11 -14.49 -17.94
CA VAL A 321 -24.83 -14.02 -16.57
C VAL A 321 -24.40 -12.55 -16.58
N PHE A 322 -23.48 -12.17 -17.48
CA PHE A 322 -22.97 -10.81 -17.61
C PHE A 322 -23.81 -10.03 -18.65
N PRO A 323 -24.43 -8.89 -18.29
CA PRO A 323 -25.24 -8.10 -19.21
C PRO A 323 -24.40 -7.24 -20.17
N GLU A 324 -23.13 -7.03 -19.87
CA GLU A 324 -22.21 -6.19 -20.66
C GLU A 324 -22.07 -6.69 -22.10
N GLN A 325 -21.93 -5.76 -23.05
CA GLN A 325 -21.79 -6.08 -24.47
C GLN A 325 -20.36 -6.48 -24.82
N MET A 326 -19.35 -5.86 -24.21
CA MET A 326 -17.97 -6.28 -24.39
C MET A 326 -17.68 -7.58 -23.64
N PHE A 327 -16.98 -8.51 -24.29
CA PHE A 327 -16.52 -9.76 -23.69
C PHE A 327 -15.06 -9.96 -24.07
N HIS A 328 -14.17 -9.97 -23.08
CA HIS A 328 -12.75 -10.17 -23.32
C HIS A 328 -12.44 -11.66 -23.40
N LEU A 329 -11.87 -12.08 -24.53
CA LEU A 329 -11.51 -13.46 -24.83
C LEU A 329 -10.03 -13.74 -24.56
N GLY A 330 -9.27 -12.70 -24.21
CA GLY A 330 -7.88 -12.81 -23.84
C GLY A 330 -6.95 -13.04 -25.02
N GLY A 331 -6.08 -14.03 -24.89
CA GLY A 331 -5.24 -14.55 -25.98
C GLY A 331 -3.85 -13.92 -26.06
N ASP A 332 -3.28 -13.47 -24.95
CA ASP A 332 -1.88 -13.07 -24.81
C ASP A 332 -0.95 -14.26 -24.47
N GLU A 333 0.37 -14.00 -24.49
CA GLU A 333 1.49 -14.80 -23.93
C GLU A 333 1.61 -16.32 -24.29
N VAL A 334 0.72 -16.88 -25.13
CA VAL A 334 0.54 -18.33 -25.37
C VAL A 334 1.85 -19.11 -25.63
N PRO A 335 2.26 -20.04 -24.74
CA PRO A 335 3.47 -20.84 -24.90
C PRO A 335 3.27 -22.02 -25.88
N TYR A 336 3.86 -21.91 -27.08
CA TYR A 336 3.67 -22.91 -28.14
C TYR A 336 4.38 -24.25 -27.95
N ASP A 337 5.34 -24.39 -27.02
CA ASP A 337 6.19 -25.59 -26.96
C ASP A 337 5.40 -26.88 -26.70
N CYS A 338 4.37 -26.81 -25.84
CA CYS A 338 3.49 -27.95 -25.59
C CYS A 338 2.64 -28.33 -26.82
N TRP A 339 2.05 -27.34 -27.51
CA TRP A 339 1.40 -27.54 -28.82
C TRP A 339 2.35 -28.14 -29.86
N ALA A 340 3.61 -27.69 -29.89
CA ALA A 340 4.63 -28.19 -30.80
C ALA A 340 5.08 -29.62 -30.49
N SER A 341 4.97 -30.06 -29.23
CA SER A 341 5.25 -31.43 -28.82
C SER A 341 4.11 -32.42 -29.16
N ASN A 342 2.86 -31.96 -29.14
CA ASN A 342 1.69 -32.84 -29.13
C ASN A 342 1.36 -33.42 -30.53
N PRO A 343 1.25 -34.76 -30.68
CA PRO A 343 0.98 -35.38 -31.98
C PRO A 343 -0.36 -34.98 -32.63
N GLY A 344 -1.44 -34.84 -31.87
CA GLY A 344 -2.76 -34.45 -32.41
C GLY A 344 -2.76 -33.00 -32.91
N VAL A 345 -2.07 -32.12 -32.20
CA VAL A 345 -1.85 -30.74 -32.66
C VAL A 345 -0.97 -30.71 -33.93
N GLN A 346 0.06 -31.57 -34.03
CA GLN A 346 0.86 -31.70 -35.25
C GLN A 346 0.01 -32.20 -36.44
N GLU A 347 -0.92 -33.13 -36.26
CA GLU A 347 -1.84 -33.57 -37.32
C GLU A 347 -2.74 -32.42 -37.81
N VAL A 348 -3.27 -31.60 -36.91
CA VAL A 348 -4.05 -30.39 -37.27
C VAL A 348 -3.19 -29.34 -37.99
N MET A 349 -1.94 -29.12 -37.55
CA MET A 349 -0.98 -28.23 -38.22
C MET A 349 -0.63 -28.68 -39.64
N ILE A 350 -0.61 -30.00 -39.89
CA ILE A 350 -0.47 -30.58 -41.23
C ILE A 350 -1.76 -30.37 -42.04
N HIS A 351 -2.93 -30.68 -41.48
CA HIS A 351 -4.22 -30.58 -42.16
C HIS A 351 -4.54 -29.14 -42.60
N LEU A 352 -4.28 -28.15 -41.74
CA LEU A 352 -4.52 -26.73 -42.03
C LEU A 352 -3.40 -26.08 -42.89
N GLY A 353 -2.32 -26.79 -43.19
CA GLY A 353 -1.19 -26.26 -43.95
C GLY A 353 -0.45 -25.14 -43.20
N PHE A 354 -0.33 -25.25 -41.88
CA PHE A 354 0.34 -24.28 -41.01
C PHE A 354 1.82 -24.62 -40.77
N GLY A 355 2.22 -25.87 -41.00
CA GLY A 355 3.62 -26.31 -40.97
C GLY A 355 4.17 -26.33 -39.54
N LYS A 356 4.99 -25.33 -39.18
CA LYS A 356 5.51 -25.14 -37.81
C LYS A 356 5.20 -23.75 -37.23
N ASP A 357 4.31 -22.99 -37.86
CA ASP A 357 3.97 -21.63 -37.42
C ASP A 357 2.75 -21.62 -36.50
N TYR A 358 2.95 -21.94 -35.22
CA TYR A 358 1.88 -22.10 -34.22
C TYR A 358 1.10 -20.80 -33.93
N ARG A 359 1.63 -19.64 -34.32
CA ARG A 359 0.87 -18.36 -34.33
C ARG A 359 -0.34 -18.43 -35.29
N ARG A 360 -0.23 -19.19 -36.38
CA ARG A 360 -1.35 -19.46 -37.29
C ARG A 360 -2.41 -20.35 -36.64
N LEU A 361 -2.03 -21.20 -35.69
CA LEU A 361 -2.95 -22.03 -34.92
C LEU A 361 -3.68 -21.22 -33.83
N GLN A 362 -2.97 -20.35 -33.10
CA GLN A 362 -3.60 -19.43 -32.15
C GLN A 362 -4.59 -18.50 -32.86
N THR A 363 -4.18 -17.85 -33.96
CA THR A 363 -5.10 -16.98 -34.72
C THR A 363 -6.28 -17.74 -35.33
N TYR A 364 -6.11 -18.97 -35.81
CA TYR A 364 -7.22 -19.83 -36.23
C TYR A 364 -8.17 -20.17 -35.08
N TYR A 365 -7.64 -20.54 -33.91
CA TYR A 365 -8.41 -20.83 -32.71
C TYR A 365 -9.23 -19.60 -32.28
N THR A 366 -8.61 -18.43 -32.14
CA THR A 366 -9.32 -17.19 -31.75
C THR A 366 -10.34 -16.78 -32.80
N GLU A 367 -10.10 -17.04 -34.10
CA GLU A 367 -11.11 -16.88 -35.15
C GLU A 367 -12.31 -17.82 -34.95
N GLN A 368 -12.09 -19.09 -34.56
CA GLN A 368 -13.20 -19.99 -34.22
C GLN A 368 -13.96 -19.47 -32.99
N VAL A 369 -13.27 -19.09 -31.91
CA VAL A 369 -13.91 -18.60 -30.68
C VAL A 369 -14.75 -17.34 -30.94
N ILE A 370 -14.24 -16.36 -31.69
CA ILE A 370 -15.01 -15.16 -32.07
C ILE A 370 -16.26 -15.53 -32.88
N ASN A 371 -16.15 -16.43 -33.86
CA ASN A 371 -17.30 -16.89 -34.64
C ASN A 371 -18.32 -17.67 -33.80
N LEU A 372 -17.86 -18.44 -32.79
CA LEU A 372 -18.73 -19.12 -31.82
C LEU A 372 -19.47 -18.10 -30.94
N VAL A 373 -18.78 -17.09 -30.39
CA VAL A 373 -19.38 -16.02 -29.58
C VAL A 373 -20.45 -15.25 -30.37
N HIS A 374 -20.18 -14.86 -31.61
CA HIS A 374 -21.18 -14.21 -32.47
C HIS A 374 -22.39 -15.11 -32.74
N LYS A 375 -22.18 -16.42 -32.91
CA LYS A 375 -23.25 -17.40 -33.19
C LYS A 375 -24.13 -17.71 -31.97
N ILE A 376 -23.55 -17.83 -30.76
CA ILE A 376 -24.34 -18.15 -29.55
C ILE A 376 -25.20 -16.97 -29.07
N THR A 377 -24.86 -15.73 -29.44
CA THR A 377 -25.65 -14.54 -29.08
C THR A 377 -26.49 -13.97 -30.23
N GLU A 378 -26.43 -14.55 -31.43
CA GLU A 378 -27.22 -14.14 -32.59
C GLU A 378 -28.73 -14.09 -32.25
N GLY A 379 -29.40 -12.99 -32.60
CA GLY A 379 -30.81 -12.78 -32.29
C GLY A 379 -31.16 -12.53 -30.81
N HIS A 380 -30.20 -12.67 -29.89
CA HIS A 380 -30.41 -12.54 -28.45
C HIS A 380 -29.72 -11.32 -27.84
N LYS A 381 -28.44 -11.10 -28.16
CA LYS A 381 -27.59 -10.05 -27.59
C LYS A 381 -26.47 -9.70 -28.56
N THR A 382 -26.24 -8.42 -28.83
CA THR A 382 -25.00 -7.99 -29.50
C THR A 382 -23.85 -8.08 -28.50
N VAL A 383 -22.91 -9.00 -28.73
CA VAL A 383 -21.64 -9.07 -28.02
C VAL A 383 -20.53 -8.54 -28.93
N VAL A 384 -19.56 -7.85 -28.35
CA VAL A 384 -18.39 -7.29 -29.01
C VAL A 384 -17.16 -7.98 -28.42
N PRO A 385 -16.46 -8.83 -29.20
CA PRO A 385 -15.23 -9.47 -28.75
C PRO A 385 -14.13 -8.43 -28.51
N VAL A 386 -13.39 -8.62 -27.43
CA VAL A 386 -12.15 -7.89 -27.13
C VAL A 386 -11.03 -8.92 -26.96
N VAL A 387 -9.85 -8.64 -27.49
CA VAL A 387 -8.67 -9.53 -27.45
C VAL A 387 -7.39 -8.73 -27.20
N TRP A 388 -6.39 -9.35 -26.56
CA TRP A 388 -5.06 -8.77 -26.45
C TRP A 388 -4.35 -8.70 -27.81
N GLN A 389 -3.37 -7.80 -27.92
CA GLN A 389 -2.74 -7.44 -29.20
C GLN A 389 -2.08 -8.61 -29.95
N GLU A 390 -1.56 -9.63 -29.26
CA GLU A 390 -0.93 -10.81 -29.87
C GLU A 390 -1.74 -11.39 -31.02
N VAL A 391 -3.05 -11.48 -30.84
CA VAL A 391 -3.99 -12.03 -31.82
C VAL A 391 -3.95 -11.19 -33.12
N PHE A 392 -3.82 -9.87 -33.03
CA PHE A 392 -3.66 -8.98 -34.18
C PHE A 392 -2.24 -9.02 -34.77
N ASP A 393 -1.22 -9.01 -33.91
CA ASP A 393 0.21 -9.02 -34.25
C ASP A 393 0.59 -10.27 -35.06
N GLN A 394 0.02 -11.42 -34.68
CA GLN A 394 0.15 -12.70 -35.37
C GLN A 394 -0.62 -12.78 -36.70
N GLY A 395 -1.48 -11.79 -36.98
CA GLY A 395 -2.11 -11.60 -38.27
C GLY A 395 -3.59 -11.96 -38.36
N LEU A 396 -4.35 -12.10 -37.26
CA LEU A 396 -5.80 -12.35 -37.35
C LEU A 396 -6.50 -11.24 -38.14
N ARG A 397 -7.39 -11.61 -39.08
CA ARG A 397 -8.20 -10.67 -39.87
C ARG A 397 -9.70 -10.98 -39.77
N THR A 398 -10.17 -11.03 -38.52
CA THR A 398 -11.58 -11.26 -38.12
C THR A 398 -12.49 -10.03 -38.36
N HIS A 399 -13.77 -10.16 -37.97
CA HIS A 399 -14.84 -9.16 -38.00
C HIS A 399 -14.40 -7.79 -37.46
N LYS A 400 -14.91 -6.70 -38.06
CA LYS A 400 -14.42 -5.32 -37.82
C LYS A 400 -15.06 -4.59 -36.63
N ASP A 401 -15.94 -5.27 -35.92
CA ASP A 401 -16.47 -4.91 -34.61
C ASP A 401 -15.53 -5.29 -33.45
N THR A 402 -14.73 -6.35 -33.62
CA THR A 402 -13.72 -6.81 -32.66
C THR A 402 -12.78 -5.67 -32.26
N ILE A 403 -12.55 -5.53 -30.96
CA ILE A 403 -11.67 -4.53 -30.35
C ILE A 403 -10.34 -5.19 -30.00
N ILE A 404 -9.23 -4.51 -30.30
CA ILE A 404 -7.88 -4.96 -29.91
C ILE A 404 -7.42 -4.12 -28.71
N GLN A 405 -6.87 -4.76 -27.67
CA GLN A 405 -6.30 -4.08 -26.51
C GLN A 405 -4.76 -4.11 -26.56
N VAL A 406 -4.16 -2.92 -26.67
CA VAL A 406 -2.72 -2.72 -26.85
C VAL A 406 -2.04 -2.56 -25.49
N TRP A 407 -1.20 -3.53 -25.13
CA TRP A 407 -0.63 -3.69 -23.80
C TRP A 407 0.90 -3.74 -23.77
N LYS A 408 1.57 -4.06 -24.88
CA LYS A 408 3.03 -4.18 -24.94
C LYS A 408 3.73 -2.84 -25.12
N ASP A 409 5.04 -2.85 -24.87
CA ASP A 409 5.91 -1.70 -25.16
C ASP A 409 5.86 -1.29 -26.64
N GLY A 410 6.15 -0.02 -26.91
CA GLY A 410 6.09 0.53 -28.28
C GLY A 410 4.67 0.82 -28.81
N TRP A 411 3.66 0.80 -27.93
CA TRP A 411 2.22 0.97 -28.23
C TRP A 411 1.84 1.99 -29.30
N LYS A 412 2.59 3.08 -29.48
CA LYS A 412 2.35 4.09 -30.53
C LYS A 412 2.39 3.49 -31.94
N ALA A 413 3.30 2.55 -32.19
CA ALA A 413 3.35 1.83 -33.47
C ALA A 413 2.11 0.96 -33.65
N GLU A 414 1.69 0.23 -32.60
CA GLU A 414 0.62 -0.75 -32.70
C GLU A 414 -0.78 -0.10 -32.75
N MET A 415 -1.01 0.98 -31.99
CA MET A 415 -2.19 1.84 -32.16
C MET A 415 -2.33 2.33 -33.61
N ASN A 416 -1.22 2.68 -34.28
CA ASN A 416 -1.26 3.07 -35.69
C ASN A 416 -1.62 1.89 -36.61
N ASN A 417 -1.00 0.72 -36.40
CA ASN A 417 -1.22 -0.50 -37.17
C ASN A 417 -2.68 -1.01 -37.06
N VAL A 418 -3.18 -1.20 -35.83
CA VAL A 418 -4.53 -1.68 -35.51
C VAL A 418 -5.60 -0.76 -36.12
N THR A 419 -5.45 0.55 -35.93
CA THR A 419 -6.43 1.53 -36.44
C THR A 419 -6.35 1.71 -37.96
N ALA A 420 -5.17 1.55 -38.57
CA ALA A 420 -4.99 1.52 -40.02
C ALA A 420 -5.60 0.26 -40.65
N ALA A 421 -5.52 -0.89 -39.98
CA ALA A 421 -6.23 -2.11 -40.33
C ALA A 421 -7.76 -2.04 -40.09
N GLY A 422 -8.23 -0.93 -39.51
CA GLY A 422 -9.65 -0.58 -39.40
C GLY A 422 -10.37 -1.16 -38.17
N TYR A 423 -9.65 -1.65 -37.18
CA TYR A 423 -10.22 -2.13 -35.91
C TYR A 423 -10.38 -0.97 -34.91
N SER A 424 -11.32 -1.12 -33.97
CA SER A 424 -11.39 -0.28 -32.78
C SER A 424 -10.33 -0.73 -31.77
N VAL A 425 -9.83 0.20 -30.94
CA VAL A 425 -8.67 -0.05 -30.09
C VAL A 425 -8.82 0.52 -28.68
N LEU A 426 -8.25 -0.19 -27.71
CA LEU A 426 -8.06 0.21 -26.31
C LEU A 426 -6.56 0.21 -25.97
N LEU A 427 -6.15 1.09 -25.06
CA LEU A 427 -4.75 1.20 -24.60
C LEU A 427 -4.64 0.90 -23.10
N SER A 428 -3.78 -0.05 -22.73
CA SER A 428 -3.38 -0.33 -21.34
C SER A 428 -1.87 -0.26 -21.12
N SER A 429 -1.06 -0.40 -22.18
CA SER A 429 0.41 -0.47 -22.15
C SER A 429 1.11 0.50 -21.20
N CYS A 430 0.78 1.78 -21.29
CA CYS A 430 1.40 2.82 -20.47
C CYS A 430 0.86 2.91 -19.03
N TRP A 431 -0.06 2.02 -18.64
CA TRP A 431 -0.88 2.07 -17.42
C TRP A 431 -0.92 0.74 -16.65
N TYR A 432 0.14 -0.05 -16.73
CA TYR A 432 0.38 -1.16 -15.78
C TYR A 432 0.75 -0.58 -14.40
N LEU A 433 -0.12 -0.78 -13.41
CA LEU A 433 0.03 -0.30 -12.04
C LEU A 433 0.68 -1.35 -11.13
N ASP A 434 0.46 -2.63 -11.38
CA ASP A 434 1.22 -3.75 -10.81
C ASP A 434 2.73 -3.44 -10.69
N TYR A 435 3.36 -2.97 -11.78
CA TYR A 435 4.72 -2.40 -11.86
C TYR A 435 4.91 -1.12 -11.02
N ILE A 436 5.02 -1.32 -9.71
CA ILE A 436 5.41 -0.33 -8.71
C ILE A 436 6.89 0.09 -8.83
N SER A 437 7.16 1.36 -8.52
CA SER A 437 8.49 1.96 -8.47
C SER A 437 8.55 3.04 -7.41
N TYR A 438 9.69 3.24 -6.74
CA TYR A 438 9.89 4.34 -5.80
C TYR A 438 9.66 5.71 -6.44
N GLY A 439 9.03 6.63 -5.70
CA GLY A 439 8.73 8.00 -6.13
C GLY A 439 7.30 8.21 -6.68
N SER A 440 7.04 9.41 -7.18
CA SER A 440 5.76 9.81 -7.80
C SER A 440 5.58 9.21 -9.19
N ASP A 441 5.47 7.89 -9.27
CA ASP A 441 5.31 7.15 -10.53
C ASP A 441 4.06 7.56 -11.33
N TRP A 442 3.03 8.11 -10.67
CA TRP A 442 1.83 8.67 -11.29
C TRP A 442 2.11 9.65 -12.43
N TYR A 443 3.25 10.35 -12.44
CA TYR A 443 3.66 11.20 -13.55
C TYR A 443 3.73 10.44 -14.89
N LYS A 444 4.19 9.17 -14.88
CA LYS A 444 4.31 8.31 -16.07
C LYS A 444 2.93 7.97 -16.65
N TYR A 445 1.96 7.70 -15.76
CA TYR A 445 0.57 7.41 -16.12
C TYR A 445 -0.14 8.66 -16.67
N TYR A 446 0.12 9.84 -16.09
CA TYR A 446 -0.50 11.10 -16.52
C TYR A 446 0.03 11.61 -17.87
N ASP A 447 1.28 11.29 -18.25
CA ASP A 447 1.88 11.71 -19.53
C ASP A 447 1.32 10.97 -20.75
N CYS A 448 0.86 9.74 -20.60
CA CYS A 448 0.36 8.95 -21.72
C CYS A 448 -0.93 9.55 -22.28
N ASP A 449 -1.06 9.72 -23.59
CA ASP A 449 -2.33 10.08 -24.24
C ASP A 449 -2.66 9.11 -25.38
N PRO A 450 -3.79 8.38 -25.33
CA PRO A 450 -4.16 7.40 -26.37
C PRO A 450 -4.30 7.97 -27.79
N THR A 451 -4.29 9.30 -27.96
CA THR A 451 -4.30 9.96 -29.28
C THR A 451 -2.91 10.27 -29.84
N ASP A 452 -1.85 10.22 -29.03
CA ASP A 452 -0.49 10.65 -29.40
C ASP A 452 0.31 9.53 -30.10
N PHE A 453 -0.26 8.95 -31.15
CA PHE A 453 0.37 7.89 -31.97
C PHE A 453 0.59 8.30 -33.44
N GLY A 454 0.33 9.57 -33.79
CA GLY A 454 0.53 10.11 -35.15
C GLY A 454 -0.50 9.66 -36.19
N GLY A 455 -1.57 8.97 -35.78
CA GLY A 455 -2.64 8.53 -36.68
C GLY A 455 -3.45 9.68 -37.28
N SER A 456 -4.09 9.42 -38.42
CA SER A 456 -5.05 10.35 -39.04
C SER A 456 -6.30 10.54 -38.15
N PRO A 457 -7.11 11.61 -38.34
CA PRO A 457 -8.35 11.79 -37.58
C PRO A 457 -9.33 10.61 -37.67
N LYS A 458 -9.33 9.87 -38.79
CA LYS A 458 -10.12 8.63 -38.96
C LYS A 458 -9.60 7.44 -38.13
N GLN A 459 -8.32 7.42 -37.79
CA GLN A 459 -7.71 6.43 -36.91
C GLN A 459 -7.88 6.81 -35.44
N ILE A 460 -7.69 8.08 -35.09
CA ILE A 460 -7.93 8.60 -33.74
C ILE A 460 -9.39 8.34 -33.32
N ALA A 461 -10.35 8.52 -34.23
CA ALA A 461 -11.77 8.20 -34.01
C ALA A 461 -12.08 6.69 -33.78
N ARG A 462 -11.09 5.80 -33.82
CA ARG A 462 -11.23 4.36 -33.49
C ARG A 462 -10.78 4.01 -32.08
N VAL A 463 -10.06 4.92 -31.42
CA VAL A 463 -9.64 4.77 -30.02
C VAL A 463 -10.87 4.90 -29.13
N GLN A 464 -11.28 3.80 -28.50
CA GLN A 464 -12.44 3.78 -27.59
C GLN A 464 -12.10 4.33 -26.20
N GLY A 465 -10.81 4.45 -25.89
CA GLY A 465 -10.29 4.86 -24.59
C GLY A 465 -9.15 3.92 -24.17
N GLY A 466 -9.21 3.44 -22.93
CA GLY A 466 -8.21 2.54 -22.39
C GLY A 466 -8.43 2.24 -20.92
N GLU A 467 -7.45 1.59 -20.30
CA GLU A 467 -7.59 0.97 -18.98
C GLU A 467 -6.34 1.09 -18.11
N ALA A 468 -6.52 1.25 -16.80
CA ALA A 468 -5.46 0.99 -15.83
C ALA A 468 -5.44 -0.51 -15.50
N CYS A 469 -4.29 -1.18 -15.63
CA CYS A 469 -4.17 -2.59 -15.27
C CYS A 469 -3.53 -2.77 -13.89
N LEU A 470 -4.05 -3.71 -13.10
CA LEU A 470 -3.49 -4.10 -11.82
C LEU A 470 -3.55 -5.61 -11.67
N TRP A 471 -2.56 -6.26 -12.28
CA TRP A 471 -2.35 -7.70 -12.22
C TRP A 471 -2.00 -8.17 -10.80
N GLY A 472 -2.38 -9.41 -10.49
CA GLY A 472 -2.56 -9.93 -9.14
C GLY A 472 -1.36 -10.62 -8.53
N GLU A 473 -0.24 -10.79 -9.25
CA GLU A 473 0.91 -11.60 -8.82
C GLU A 473 1.51 -11.13 -7.49
N HIS A 474 1.38 -9.84 -7.18
CA HIS A 474 1.81 -9.25 -5.92
C HIS A 474 0.70 -8.41 -5.26
N VAL A 475 -0.57 -8.70 -5.58
CA VAL A 475 -1.74 -7.89 -5.19
C VAL A 475 -2.85 -8.76 -4.64
N ASP A 476 -3.23 -8.51 -3.39
CA ASP A 476 -4.42 -9.10 -2.76
C ASP A 476 -5.14 -8.07 -1.89
N GLU A 477 -6.13 -8.49 -1.12
CA GLU A 477 -6.89 -7.59 -0.22
C GLU A 477 -6.03 -6.70 0.68
N THR A 478 -4.83 -7.13 1.07
CA THR A 478 -3.97 -6.40 2.02
C THR A 478 -3.31 -5.18 1.41
N ASN A 479 -3.17 -5.12 0.08
CA ASN A 479 -2.49 -4.00 -0.60
C ASN A 479 -3.23 -3.43 -1.82
N LEU A 480 -4.27 -4.09 -2.35
CA LEU A 480 -5.08 -3.69 -3.53
C LEU A 480 -5.33 -2.18 -3.58
N PHE A 481 -5.96 -1.62 -2.55
CA PHE A 481 -6.31 -0.20 -2.48
C PHE A 481 -5.08 0.71 -2.46
N SER A 482 -4.09 0.39 -1.60
CA SER A 482 -2.84 1.16 -1.47
C SER A 482 -1.95 1.13 -2.72
N ARG A 483 -2.12 0.11 -3.57
CA ARG A 483 -1.42 -0.02 -4.86
C ARG A 483 -2.23 0.65 -5.97
N ALA A 484 -3.54 0.46 -6.03
CA ALA A 484 -4.41 1.06 -7.05
C ALA A 484 -4.51 2.59 -6.96
N TRP A 485 -4.69 3.14 -5.76
CA TRP A 485 -5.03 4.54 -5.55
C TRP A 485 -3.99 5.24 -4.65
N PRO A 486 -3.57 6.49 -4.98
CA PRO A 486 -4.13 7.38 -6.01
C PRO A 486 -3.58 7.16 -7.44
N ARG A 487 -2.88 6.06 -7.73
CA ARG A 487 -2.17 5.88 -9.01
C ARG A 487 -3.07 5.64 -10.24
N GLY A 488 -4.30 5.15 -10.07
CA GLY A 488 -5.31 5.07 -11.14
C GLY A 488 -6.00 6.39 -11.47
N VAL A 489 -5.95 7.38 -10.56
CA VAL A 489 -6.52 8.72 -10.75
C VAL A 489 -5.99 9.45 -11.99
N PRO A 490 -4.66 9.50 -12.29
CA PRO A 490 -4.17 10.12 -13.52
C PRO A 490 -4.71 9.46 -14.79
N VAL A 491 -4.96 8.15 -14.77
CA VAL A 491 -5.56 7.41 -15.89
C VAL A 491 -7.02 7.84 -16.06
N ALA A 492 -7.77 7.91 -14.96
CA ALA A 492 -9.15 8.39 -14.96
C ALA A 492 -9.27 9.84 -15.46
N GLU A 493 -8.41 10.75 -15.00
CA GLU A 493 -8.37 12.13 -15.50
C GLU A 493 -7.99 12.19 -16.99
N ARG A 494 -6.98 11.43 -17.43
CA ARG A 494 -6.52 11.41 -18.82
C ARG A 494 -7.55 10.84 -19.80
N LEU A 495 -8.40 9.93 -19.32
CA LEU A 495 -9.48 9.32 -20.11
C LEU A 495 -10.81 10.11 -20.06
N TRP A 496 -11.01 10.96 -19.05
CA TRP A 496 -12.18 11.82 -18.92
C TRP A 496 -11.94 13.24 -19.48
N SER A 497 -10.86 13.91 -19.09
CA SER A 497 -10.73 15.36 -19.24
C SER A 497 -10.26 15.78 -20.63
N THR A 498 -10.73 16.94 -21.09
CA THR A 498 -10.37 17.55 -22.38
C THR A 498 -9.51 18.80 -22.19
N GLY A 499 -8.83 19.24 -23.26
CA GLY A 499 -8.02 20.46 -23.26
C GLY A 499 -6.61 20.31 -22.64
N THR A 500 -6.05 21.41 -22.17
CA THR A 500 -4.67 21.46 -21.67
C THR A 500 -4.59 20.98 -20.22
N LEU A 501 -3.95 19.83 -20.03
CA LEU A 501 -3.74 19.20 -18.72
C LEU A 501 -2.35 19.52 -18.16
N SER A 502 -2.31 20.18 -16.99
CA SER A 502 -1.08 20.57 -16.30
C SER A 502 -0.75 19.60 -15.16
N LYS A 503 0.51 19.17 -15.07
CA LYS A 503 1.01 18.30 -13.98
C LYS A 503 0.96 18.99 -12.61
N GLY A 504 1.31 20.28 -12.56
CA GLY A 504 1.30 21.05 -11.31
C GLY A 504 -0.11 21.28 -10.78
N GLU A 505 -1.05 21.60 -11.68
CA GLU A 505 -2.47 21.70 -11.31
C GLU A 505 -3.02 20.34 -10.85
N PHE A 506 -2.61 19.23 -11.46
CA PHE A 506 -3.12 17.91 -11.09
C PHE A 506 -2.60 17.42 -9.74
N ALA A 507 -1.31 17.62 -9.43
CA ALA A 507 -0.74 17.22 -8.14
C ALA A 507 -1.54 17.74 -6.94
N HIS A 508 -1.84 19.05 -6.91
CA HIS A 508 -2.62 19.66 -5.83
C HIS A 508 -4.06 19.14 -5.70
N ARG A 509 -4.68 18.73 -6.83
CA ARG A 509 -6.04 18.16 -6.84
C ARG A 509 -6.04 16.68 -6.48
N LEU A 510 -4.99 15.95 -6.89
CA LEU A 510 -4.71 14.57 -6.52
C LEU A 510 -4.54 14.41 -5.02
N ASP A 511 -3.85 15.34 -4.35
CA ASP A 511 -3.64 15.30 -2.91
C ASP A 511 -4.95 15.51 -2.12
N ASP A 512 -5.80 16.46 -2.51
CA ASP A 512 -7.15 16.62 -1.92
C ASP A 512 -7.99 15.38 -2.17
N LEU A 513 -8.00 14.84 -3.41
CA LEU A 513 -8.73 13.60 -3.70
C LEU A 513 -8.20 12.40 -2.88
N ARG A 514 -6.89 12.25 -2.70
CA ARG A 514 -6.30 11.19 -1.87
C ARG A 514 -6.80 11.32 -0.42
N CYS A 515 -6.71 12.52 0.16
CA CYS A 515 -7.25 12.80 1.49
C CYS A 515 -8.76 12.53 1.58
N GLN A 516 -9.50 12.79 0.49
CA GLN A 516 -10.93 12.55 0.35
C GLN A 516 -11.29 11.04 0.24
N MET A 517 -10.41 10.21 -0.34
CA MET A 517 -10.56 8.75 -0.48
C MET A 517 -10.18 8.01 0.81
N VAL A 518 -9.02 8.33 1.41
CA VAL A 518 -8.54 7.70 2.66
C VAL A 518 -9.59 7.83 3.78
N LYS A 519 -10.22 9.01 3.91
CA LYS A 519 -11.33 9.26 4.85
C LYS A 519 -12.58 8.39 4.63
N MET A 520 -12.70 7.69 3.51
CA MET A 520 -13.78 6.71 3.24
C MET A 520 -13.35 5.26 3.51
N TRP A 521 -12.05 4.94 3.44
CA TRP A 521 -11.53 3.59 3.61
C TRP A 521 -11.42 3.12 5.08
N ILE A 522 -11.47 4.03 6.07
CA ILE A 522 -11.24 3.72 7.49
C ILE A 522 -12.48 3.05 8.14
N ARG A 523 -13.03 1.99 7.51
CA ARG A 523 -14.20 1.22 8.00
C ARG A 523 -14.18 -0.29 7.65
N CYS A 524 -13.84 -1.09 8.67
CA CYS A 524 -14.51 -2.35 9.07
C CYS A 524 -14.05 -3.74 8.53
N PHE A 525 -13.34 -4.47 9.43
CA PHE A 525 -13.61 -5.84 9.93
C PHE A 525 -13.33 -7.15 9.14
N ILE A 526 -12.22 -7.82 9.51
CA ILE A 526 -12.03 -9.21 10.03
C ILE A 526 -12.96 -10.36 9.52
N THR A 527 -12.37 -11.42 8.89
CA THR A 527 -12.55 -12.91 9.08
C THR A 527 -11.79 -13.69 7.96
N THR A 528 -11.42 -14.99 7.93
CA THR A 528 -10.94 -16.14 8.79
C THR A 528 -10.95 -17.40 7.86
N CYS A 529 -10.13 -18.48 7.91
CA CYS A 529 -9.37 -19.04 9.04
C CYS A 529 -7.96 -19.70 8.79
N VAL A 530 -7.78 -20.86 8.11
CA VAL A 530 -6.52 -21.66 8.01
C VAL A 530 -6.35 -22.64 6.81
N LEU A 531 -5.17 -22.63 6.14
CA LEU A 531 -4.50 -23.85 5.57
C LEU A 531 -2.98 -23.60 5.32
N CYS A 532 -2.31 -24.52 4.61
CA CYS A 532 -0.87 -24.60 4.29
C CYS A 532 0.07 -25.09 5.42
N SER A 533 1.02 -25.97 5.05
CA SER A 533 2.10 -26.53 5.89
C SER A 533 3.43 -25.84 5.53
N VAL A 534 4.42 -25.70 6.41
CA VAL A 534 5.17 -26.72 7.18
C VAL A 534 5.64 -26.10 8.53
N ASN A 535 6.35 -26.86 9.39
CA ASN A 535 6.99 -26.32 10.61
C ASN A 535 8.04 -25.24 10.28
N CYS A 536 7.67 -23.97 10.46
CA CYS A 536 8.38 -22.81 9.91
C CYS A 536 8.63 -21.69 10.94
N LEU A 537 9.74 -21.78 11.70
CA LEU A 537 10.16 -20.75 12.65
C LEU A 537 10.77 -19.52 11.96
N VAL A 538 10.43 -18.32 12.45
CA VAL A 538 11.04 -17.04 12.01
C VAL A 538 11.19 -16.04 13.18
N PRO A 539 12.40 -15.53 13.47
CA PRO A 539 13.69 -15.98 12.96
C PRO A 539 14.01 -17.45 13.28
N LYS A 540 14.80 -18.08 12.41
CA LYS A 540 15.37 -19.41 12.63
C LYS A 540 16.30 -19.42 13.87
N PRO A 541 16.09 -20.30 14.87
CA PRO A 541 16.86 -20.28 16.10
C PRO A 541 18.32 -20.74 15.90
N GLU A 542 19.23 -20.38 16.81
CA GLU A 542 20.63 -20.84 16.79
C GLU A 542 20.73 -22.38 16.73
N ARG A 543 19.99 -23.08 17.60
CA ARG A 543 19.93 -24.55 17.65
C ARG A 543 18.51 -25.05 17.94
N GLN A 544 18.07 -25.99 17.12
CA GLN A 544 16.81 -26.72 17.26
C GLN A 544 17.09 -28.22 17.10
N THR A 545 16.43 -29.06 17.88
CA THR A 545 16.51 -30.52 17.80
C THR A 545 15.11 -31.08 17.95
N LEU A 546 14.56 -31.60 16.85
CA LEU A 546 13.22 -32.18 16.80
C LEU A 546 13.23 -33.57 17.46
N GLY A 547 12.21 -33.86 18.26
CA GLY A 547 11.87 -35.20 18.70
C GLY A 547 10.96 -35.92 17.70
N GLU A 548 10.64 -37.17 18.00
CA GLU A 548 9.75 -38.02 17.18
C GLU A 548 8.28 -37.88 17.58
N GLU A 549 8.00 -37.48 18.82
CA GLU A 549 6.64 -37.34 19.37
C GLU A 549 6.02 -35.97 19.08
N THR A 550 4.69 -35.95 18.95
CA THR A 550 3.85 -34.73 18.94
C THR A 550 2.85 -34.79 20.09
N TYR A 551 2.52 -33.65 20.68
CA TYR A 551 1.62 -33.53 21.82
C TYR A 551 0.47 -32.57 21.51
N ALA A 552 -0.71 -32.83 22.07
CA ALA A 552 -1.82 -31.88 22.06
C ALA A 552 -1.56 -30.75 23.06
N VAL A 553 -2.16 -29.59 22.86
CA VAL A 553 -2.09 -28.43 23.77
C VAL A 553 -3.48 -28.17 24.34
N ASP A 554 -3.60 -28.11 25.67
CA ASP A 554 -4.87 -27.88 26.37
C ASP A 554 -5.42 -26.45 26.12
N ASP A 555 -6.73 -26.30 25.97
CA ASP A 555 -7.40 -25.00 25.77
C ASP A 555 -7.19 -24.05 26.96
N ARG A 556 -6.88 -24.59 28.14
CA ARG A 556 -6.54 -23.84 29.35
C ARG A 556 -5.22 -24.34 29.95
N ILE A 557 -4.15 -24.07 29.23
CA ILE A 557 -2.78 -24.32 29.70
C ILE A 557 -2.44 -23.40 30.89
N ASP A 558 -1.95 -23.96 32.00
CA ASP A 558 -1.56 -23.19 33.20
C ASP A 558 -0.11 -22.69 33.09
N VAL A 559 0.15 -21.44 33.47
CA VAL A 559 1.53 -20.94 33.66
C VAL A 559 2.03 -21.20 35.08
N GLN A 560 3.22 -21.80 35.19
CA GLN A 560 3.91 -22.08 36.45
C GLN A 560 5.17 -21.22 36.54
N HIS A 561 5.14 -20.19 37.39
CA HIS A 561 6.25 -19.26 37.61
C HIS A 561 6.23 -18.71 39.05
N SER A 562 7.35 -18.11 39.48
CA SER A 562 7.52 -17.57 40.86
C SER A 562 7.60 -16.05 40.90
N TYR A 563 6.95 -15.36 39.94
CA TYR A 563 7.14 -13.92 39.70
C TYR A 563 5.82 -13.11 39.69
N PRO A 564 5.01 -13.12 40.76
CA PRO A 564 3.68 -12.47 40.83
C PRO A 564 3.71 -10.92 40.90
N ASP A 565 4.86 -10.32 40.59
CA ASP A 565 5.10 -8.88 40.57
C ASP A 565 5.63 -8.44 39.18
N CYS A 566 5.45 -9.24 38.13
CA CYS A 566 6.08 -9.07 36.81
C CYS A 566 5.04 -8.72 35.74
N LEU A 567 4.65 -7.45 35.67
CA LEU A 567 3.60 -6.98 34.77
C LEU A 567 3.91 -7.29 33.30
N ILE A 568 5.18 -7.19 32.87
CA ILE A 568 5.63 -7.60 31.52
C ILE A 568 5.34 -9.08 31.23
N LEU A 569 5.47 -9.96 32.24
CA LEU A 569 5.18 -11.40 32.06
C LEU A 569 3.67 -11.66 32.07
N ASP A 570 2.91 -11.01 32.95
CA ASP A 570 1.46 -11.13 33.01
C ASP A 570 0.81 -10.69 31.68
N ASP A 571 1.25 -9.55 31.16
CA ASP A 571 0.87 -8.90 29.90
C ASP A 571 1.30 -9.71 28.65
N ALA A 572 2.48 -10.35 28.69
CA ALA A 572 2.92 -11.27 27.64
C ALA A 572 2.17 -12.61 27.70
N TRP A 573 1.83 -13.11 28.88
CA TRP A 573 1.06 -14.33 29.07
C TRP A 573 -0.40 -14.16 28.63
N GLU A 574 -1.01 -13.01 28.88
CA GLU A 574 -2.34 -12.67 28.37
C GLU A 574 -2.36 -12.66 26.84
N ARG A 575 -1.38 -12.02 26.18
CA ARG A 575 -1.23 -12.09 24.71
C ARG A 575 -1.02 -13.51 24.21
N PHE A 576 -0.13 -14.27 24.84
CA PHE A 576 0.17 -15.65 24.43
C PHE A 576 -1.08 -16.53 24.53
N SER A 577 -1.75 -16.51 25.68
CA SER A 577 -2.99 -17.25 25.92
C SER A 577 -4.13 -16.83 24.98
N GLY A 578 -4.26 -15.53 24.71
CA GLY A 578 -5.22 -14.99 23.73
C GLY A 578 -4.99 -15.56 22.32
N ARG A 579 -3.73 -15.67 21.88
CA ARG A 579 -3.39 -16.32 20.60
C ARG A 579 -3.67 -17.82 20.60
N LEU A 580 -3.55 -18.51 21.74
CA LEU A 580 -3.94 -19.93 21.81
C LEU A 580 -5.44 -20.14 21.63
N LEU A 581 -6.27 -19.16 22.02
CA LEU A 581 -7.72 -19.17 21.77
C LEU A 581 -8.09 -18.80 20.33
N ASP A 582 -7.13 -18.36 19.52
CA ASP A 582 -7.34 -18.13 18.10
C ASP A 582 -7.63 -19.45 17.38
N ARG A 583 -8.55 -19.39 16.41
CA ARG A 583 -8.88 -20.52 15.54
C ARG A 583 -7.84 -20.65 14.42
N GLN A 584 -7.19 -19.55 14.06
CA GLN A 584 -6.38 -19.35 12.86
C GLN A 584 -4.93 -19.90 12.93
N LEU A 585 -4.74 -21.04 13.60
CA LEU A 585 -3.44 -21.70 13.78
C LEU A 585 -3.20 -22.72 12.64
N PRO A 586 -2.06 -22.67 11.89
CA PRO A 586 -1.83 -23.50 10.71
C PRO A 586 -1.88 -25.01 10.98
N VAL A 587 -2.18 -25.82 9.95
CA VAL A 587 -2.43 -27.27 10.11
C VAL A 587 -1.18 -28.15 9.87
N ASP A 588 -1.08 -29.23 10.65
CA ASP A 588 -0.11 -30.33 10.58
C ASP A 588 -0.87 -31.65 10.44
N GLU A 589 -1.06 -32.12 9.20
CA GLU A 589 -2.02 -33.19 8.88
C GLU A 589 -1.61 -34.59 9.38
N GLU A 590 -0.32 -34.87 9.48
CA GLU A 590 0.21 -36.19 9.89
C GLU A 590 0.24 -36.37 11.43
N SER A 591 -0.30 -35.39 12.19
CA SER A 591 -0.09 -35.30 13.63
C SER A 591 -1.13 -36.06 14.47
N HIS A 592 -0.67 -37.15 15.10
CA HIS A 592 -1.40 -37.89 16.13
C HIS A 592 -0.74 -37.64 17.51
N PRO A 593 -1.40 -36.91 18.43
CA PRO A 593 -0.79 -36.52 19.70
C PRO A 593 -0.71 -37.67 20.71
N VAL A 594 0.48 -37.95 21.25
CA VAL A 594 0.71 -39.05 22.21
C VAL A 594 0.33 -38.71 23.66
N ALA A 595 0.28 -37.41 23.98
CA ALA A 595 -0.10 -36.88 25.29
C ALA A 595 -0.67 -35.45 25.12
N THR A 596 -1.14 -34.83 26.22
CA THR A 596 -1.65 -33.46 26.24
C THR A 596 -0.83 -32.60 27.21
N ILE A 597 -0.27 -31.51 26.69
CA ILE A 597 0.42 -30.48 27.44
C ILE A 597 -0.58 -29.60 28.18
N LYS A 598 -0.36 -29.45 29.49
CA LYS A 598 -1.22 -28.69 30.42
C LYS A 598 -0.50 -27.56 31.14
N HIS A 599 0.83 -27.51 31.06
CA HIS A 599 1.62 -26.56 31.82
C HIS A 599 2.71 -25.89 30.99
N VAL A 600 2.86 -24.56 31.12
CA VAL A 600 4.06 -23.82 30.71
C VAL A 600 4.83 -23.42 31.96
N LYS A 601 6.04 -23.95 32.14
CA LYS A 601 6.89 -23.66 33.28
C LYS A 601 7.98 -22.66 32.91
N ILE A 602 7.96 -21.49 33.54
CA ILE A 602 8.84 -20.37 33.20
C ILE A 602 9.86 -20.15 34.33
N THR A 603 11.16 -20.23 34.00
CA THR A 603 12.27 -20.03 34.94
C THR A 603 13.25 -18.97 34.44
N MET A 604 13.21 -17.77 35.04
CA MET A 604 14.18 -16.70 34.84
C MET A 604 15.25 -16.73 35.94
N LEU A 605 16.53 -16.68 35.57
CA LEU A 605 17.64 -16.73 36.53
C LEU A 605 17.80 -15.43 37.32
N SER A 606 17.74 -14.27 36.65
CA SER A 606 17.74 -12.95 37.28
C SER A 606 16.37 -12.55 37.88
N GLY A 607 15.31 -13.29 37.54
CA GLY A 607 13.94 -13.06 38.01
C GLY A 607 13.28 -11.79 37.45
N CYS A 608 12.13 -11.41 38.00
CA CYS A 608 11.39 -10.20 37.61
C CYS A 608 10.55 -9.66 38.78
N ASN A 609 10.55 -8.35 39.00
CA ASN A 609 9.75 -7.66 40.02
C ASN A 609 9.63 -6.16 39.73
N GLU A 610 8.52 -5.73 39.15
CA GLU A 610 8.31 -4.33 38.75
C GLU A 610 7.79 -3.44 39.88
N LYS A 611 7.19 -4.01 40.93
CA LYS A 611 6.76 -3.26 42.13
C LYS A 611 7.94 -2.58 42.86
N LYS A 612 9.17 -3.06 42.66
CA LYS A 612 10.40 -2.45 43.20
C LYS A 612 11.03 -1.42 42.25
N LYS A 613 10.95 -1.63 40.93
CA LYS A 613 11.53 -0.77 39.89
C LYS A 613 10.91 -1.13 38.54
N VAL A 614 10.44 -0.14 37.78
CA VAL A 614 10.01 -0.34 36.38
C VAL A 614 11.18 -0.90 35.55
N LEU A 615 10.94 -2.01 34.87
CA LEU A 615 11.93 -2.65 34.01
C LEU A 615 11.88 -2.08 32.59
N TRP A 616 13.06 -1.85 32.03
CA TRP A 616 13.29 -1.33 30.68
C TRP A 616 14.36 -2.20 30.01
N PRO A 617 14.18 -2.57 28.72
CA PRO A 617 15.24 -3.23 27.96
C PRO A 617 16.43 -2.27 27.75
N THR A 618 17.63 -2.82 27.55
CA THR A 618 18.86 -2.05 27.35
C THR A 618 19.75 -2.71 26.30
N SER A 619 20.80 -2.03 25.83
CA SER A 619 21.79 -2.58 24.89
C SER A 619 22.54 -3.82 25.40
N GLY A 620 22.60 -4.04 26.72
CA GLY A 620 23.24 -5.20 27.35
C GLY A 620 22.25 -6.26 27.86
N ALA A 621 20.97 -6.16 27.52
CA ALA A 621 19.92 -7.07 27.99
C ALA A 621 20.11 -8.50 27.46
N ASN A 622 19.96 -9.50 28.33
CA ASN A 622 20.12 -10.91 27.94
C ASN A 622 18.83 -11.48 27.33
N GLU A 623 18.84 -11.57 26.00
CA GLU A 623 17.75 -12.09 25.18
C GLU A 623 17.81 -13.60 24.92
N SER A 624 18.77 -14.32 25.52
CA SER A 624 18.93 -15.76 25.30
C SER A 624 17.93 -16.60 26.08
N TYR A 625 17.52 -17.72 25.48
CA TYR A 625 16.54 -18.64 26.06
C TYR A 625 16.73 -20.09 25.61
N ALA A 626 16.11 -21.01 26.34
CA ALA A 626 15.94 -22.39 25.96
C ALA A 626 14.48 -22.83 26.17
N VAL A 627 13.98 -23.64 25.24
CA VAL A 627 12.65 -24.27 25.30
C VAL A 627 12.84 -25.78 25.24
N CYS A 628 12.15 -26.51 26.11
CA CYS A 628 12.02 -27.97 26.04
C CYS A 628 10.54 -28.34 26.06
N ILE A 629 10.07 -29.01 25.01
CA ILE A 629 8.69 -29.48 24.84
C ILE A 629 8.73 -31.00 24.94
N SER A 630 8.19 -31.56 26.03
CA SER A 630 8.14 -33.00 26.27
C SER A 630 7.03 -33.37 27.26
N ASN A 631 6.45 -34.57 27.11
CA ASN A 631 5.40 -35.09 28.00
C ASN A 631 4.17 -34.16 28.10
N ASP A 632 3.93 -33.56 29.27
CA ASP A 632 2.77 -32.71 29.60
C ASP A 632 3.14 -31.22 29.77
N THR A 633 4.40 -30.85 29.55
CA THR A 633 4.96 -29.57 30.00
C THR A 633 5.87 -28.91 28.94
N ILE A 634 5.64 -27.62 28.68
CA ILE A 634 6.59 -26.75 27.98
C ILE A 634 7.46 -26.06 29.03
N SER A 635 8.76 -26.35 29.06
CA SER A 635 9.72 -25.70 29.96
C SER A 635 10.47 -24.58 29.25
N ILE A 636 10.27 -23.34 29.69
CA ILE A 636 10.98 -22.14 29.23
C ILE A 636 12.01 -21.74 30.30
N LYS A 637 13.25 -21.52 29.88
CA LYS A 637 14.32 -20.97 30.72
C LYS A 637 15.02 -19.81 30.02
N SER A 638 15.22 -18.70 30.72
CA SER A 638 16.03 -17.56 30.24
C SER A 638 16.84 -16.95 31.39
N GLU A 639 17.76 -16.05 31.06
CA GLU A 639 18.46 -15.24 32.07
C GLU A 639 17.54 -14.14 32.60
N GLU A 640 17.09 -13.25 31.71
CA GLU A 640 16.15 -12.16 31.97
C GLU A 640 14.77 -12.41 31.34
N ILE A 641 13.81 -11.52 31.62
CA ILE A 641 12.46 -11.53 31.05
C ILE A 641 12.44 -11.46 29.51
N TRP A 642 13.41 -10.77 28.89
CA TRP A 642 13.47 -10.56 27.44
C TRP A 642 13.61 -11.88 26.67
N GLY A 643 14.46 -12.80 27.15
CA GLY A 643 14.55 -14.16 26.58
C GLY A 643 13.25 -14.96 26.76
N THR A 644 12.49 -14.74 27.84
CA THR A 644 11.16 -15.37 28.02
C THR A 644 10.13 -14.82 27.02
N LEU A 645 10.18 -13.53 26.66
CA LEU A 645 9.32 -12.96 25.60
C LEU A 645 9.59 -13.64 24.25
N HIS A 646 10.86 -13.76 23.87
CA HIS A 646 11.28 -14.43 22.63
C HIS A 646 10.93 -15.93 22.62
N ALA A 647 11.02 -16.59 23.77
CA ALA A 647 10.61 -17.98 23.94
C ALA A 647 9.09 -18.16 23.73
N LEU A 648 8.25 -17.26 24.25
CA LEU A 648 6.80 -17.32 24.08
C LEU A 648 6.38 -17.11 22.61
N GLU A 649 7.03 -16.22 21.87
CA GLU A 649 6.78 -16.07 20.43
C GLU A 649 7.23 -17.32 19.64
N THR A 650 8.41 -17.88 19.95
CA THR A 650 8.88 -19.13 19.34
C THR A 650 7.94 -20.30 19.63
N VAL A 651 7.41 -20.43 20.86
CA VAL A 651 6.39 -21.44 21.17
C VAL A 651 5.09 -21.18 20.40
N ALA A 652 4.65 -19.93 20.26
CA ALA A 652 3.43 -19.60 19.53
C ALA A 652 3.52 -19.99 18.03
N GLN A 653 4.67 -19.81 17.38
CA GLN A 653 4.89 -20.20 15.98
C GLN A 653 4.96 -21.73 15.75
N LEU A 654 5.25 -22.50 16.81
CA LEU A 654 5.32 -23.98 16.80
C LEU A 654 3.98 -24.66 17.08
N ILE A 655 2.99 -23.93 17.59
CA ILE A 655 1.66 -24.49 17.85
C ILE A 655 0.86 -24.45 16.54
N ARG A 656 0.36 -25.62 16.15
CA ARG A 656 -0.40 -25.90 14.93
C ARG A 656 -1.74 -26.53 15.31
N ARG A 657 -2.60 -26.87 14.34
CA ARG A 657 -3.77 -27.75 14.52
C ARG A 657 -3.60 -29.05 13.74
N ASN A 658 -4.19 -30.15 14.18
CA ASN A 658 -4.27 -31.37 13.37
C ASN A 658 -5.58 -31.42 12.55
N GLN A 659 -5.81 -32.49 11.78
CA GLN A 659 -7.04 -32.68 10.99
C GLN A 659 -8.32 -32.68 11.86
N ASP A 660 -8.26 -33.11 13.13
CA ASP A 660 -9.39 -33.04 14.08
C ASP A 660 -9.62 -31.62 14.65
N GLY A 661 -8.80 -30.64 14.24
CA GLY A 661 -8.78 -29.28 14.77
C GLY A 661 -8.14 -29.14 16.15
N LEU A 662 -7.61 -30.23 16.74
CA LEU A 662 -6.89 -30.19 18.02
C LEU A 662 -5.60 -29.39 17.87
N ARG A 663 -5.30 -28.50 18.81
CA ARG A 663 -4.02 -27.78 18.81
C ARG A 663 -2.91 -28.73 19.21
N VAL A 664 -1.82 -28.73 18.44
CA VAL A 664 -0.69 -29.66 18.56
C VAL A 664 0.64 -28.91 18.54
N ILE A 665 1.67 -29.51 19.13
CA ILE A 665 3.05 -29.04 19.10
C ILE A 665 4.00 -30.23 19.08
N ARG A 666 4.96 -30.22 18.16
CA ARG A 666 5.98 -31.28 18.07
C ARG A 666 6.98 -31.17 19.23
N GLY A 667 7.27 -32.30 19.88
CA GLY A 667 8.29 -32.40 20.92
C GLY A 667 9.66 -32.02 20.38
N GLN A 668 10.39 -31.15 21.09
CA GLN A 668 11.69 -30.62 20.63
C GLN A 668 12.42 -29.86 21.73
N VAL A 669 13.74 -29.68 21.52
CA VAL A 669 14.59 -28.81 22.32
C VAL A 669 15.13 -27.68 21.45
N ILE A 670 15.00 -26.44 21.93
CA ILE A 670 15.54 -25.23 21.30
C ILE A 670 16.48 -24.54 22.29
N SER A 671 17.63 -24.07 21.78
CA SER A 671 18.56 -23.18 22.48
C SER A 671 18.86 -22.02 21.54
N ASP A 672 18.54 -20.80 21.94
CA ASP A 672 18.50 -19.67 21.02
C ASP A 672 18.91 -18.33 21.67
N LYS A 673 19.42 -17.43 20.84
CA LYS A 673 19.91 -16.09 21.18
C LYS A 673 20.05 -15.27 19.89
N PRO A 674 19.97 -13.94 19.93
CA PRO A 674 20.26 -13.11 18.77
C PRO A 674 21.74 -13.12 18.41
N ARG A 675 22.03 -12.96 17.12
CA ARG A 675 23.39 -12.73 16.59
C ARG A 675 23.91 -11.33 16.89
N PHE A 676 23.03 -10.32 16.87
CA PHE A 676 23.36 -8.92 17.18
C PHE A 676 22.47 -8.33 18.27
N GLY A 677 23.06 -7.47 19.12
CA GLY A 677 22.36 -6.80 20.21
C GLY A 677 21.45 -5.64 19.75
N PHE A 678 21.74 -5.03 18.60
CA PHE A 678 20.89 -4.00 17.98
C PHE A 678 20.17 -4.59 16.77
N ARG A 679 18.83 -4.66 16.83
CA ARG A 679 17.99 -5.18 15.74
C ARG A 679 16.83 -4.20 15.53
N GLY A 680 17.11 -3.16 14.76
CA GLY A 680 16.26 -1.98 14.66
C GLY A 680 15.25 -2.01 13.52
N PHE A 681 14.24 -1.16 13.65
CA PHE A 681 13.38 -0.73 12.56
C PHE A 681 13.14 0.78 12.70
N LEU A 682 13.44 1.57 11.65
CA LEU A 682 13.15 3.00 11.58
C LEU A 682 11.75 3.26 11.05
N ILE A 683 10.99 4.08 11.80
CA ILE A 683 9.76 4.74 11.32
C ILE A 683 9.97 6.26 11.31
N ASP A 684 9.57 6.88 10.19
CA ASP A 684 9.50 8.33 10.02
C ASP A 684 8.08 8.81 10.33
N THR A 685 7.94 9.67 11.33
CA THR A 685 6.65 10.30 11.70
C THR A 685 6.57 11.78 11.35
N SER A 686 7.54 12.28 10.58
CA SER A 686 7.64 13.70 10.21
C SER A 686 7.14 13.97 8.81
N ARG A 687 7.54 13.14 7.83
CA ARG A 687 7.11 13.29 6.44
C ARG A 687 5.61 13.01 6.29
N HIS A 688 5.09 12.06 7.08
CA HIS A 688 3.68 11.90 7.39
C HIS A 688 3.52 11.51 8.87
N TYR A 689 2.43 11.96 9.50
CA TYR A 689 2.09 11.55 10.87
C TYR A 689 1.55 10.12 10.92
N LEU A 690 1.94 9.34 11.95
CA LEU A 690 1.43 7.99 12.20
C LEU A 690 0.60 7.93 13.51
N PRO A 691 -0.65 7.44 13.50
CA PRO A 691 -1.44 7.25 14.72
C PRO A 691 -0.79 6.27 15.70
N LEU A 692 -1.09 6.43 16.99
CA LEU A 692 -0.62 5.54 18.06
C LEU A 692 -0.96 4.06 17.77
N LEU A 693 -2.17 3.78 17.27
CA LEU A 693 -2.60 2.41 16.95
C LEU A 693 -1.71 1.78 15.86
N THR A 694 -1.31 2.55 14.85
CA THR A 694 -0.38 2.11 13.81
C THR A 694 0.99 1.81 14.40
N ILE A 695 1.51 2.66 15.30
CA ILE A 695 2.79 2.45 15.99
C ILE A 695 2.72 1.22 16.91
N PHE A 696 1.60 1.00 17.62
CA PHE A 696 1.37 -0.18 18.46
C PHE A 696 1.34 -1.48 17.63
N GLN A 697 0.59 -1.50 16.52
CA GLN A 697 0.57 -2.62 15.58
C GLN A 697 1.97 -2.91 15.01
N PHE A 698 2.76 -1.86 14.77
CA PHE A 698 4.14 -1.98 14.31
C PHE A 698 5.06 -2.61 15.37
N LEU A 699 4.93 -2.19 16.63
CA LEU A 699 5.64 -2.78 17.77
C LEU A 699 5.27 -4.26 17.98
N ASP A 700 4.02 -4.66 17.76
CA ASP A 700 3.61 -6.07 17.78
C ASP A 700 4.22 -6.89 16.63
N ALA A 701 4.34 -6.32 15.42
CA ALA A 701 5.01 -6.97 14.31
C ALA A 701 6.52 -7.11 14.53
N MET A 702 7.18 -6.07 15.07
CA MET A 702 8.59 -6.13 15.48
C MET A 702 8.84 -7.21 16.54
N ALA A 703 7.96 -7.31 17.55
CA ALA A 703 8.05 -8.33 18.58
C ALA A 703 7.89 -9.75 18.00
N MET A 704 6.95 -9.93 17.05
CA MET A 704 6.71 -11.19 16.36
C MET A 704 7.94 -11.72 15.62
N VAL A 705 8.80 -10.83 15.13
CA VAL A 705 10.06 -11.17 14.44
C VAL A 705 11.32 -10.97 15.31
N LYS A 706 11.16 -10.75 16.62
CA LYS A 706 12.25 -10.58 17.60
C LYS A 706 13.18 -9.38 17.34
N MET A 707 12.69 -8.32 16.69
CA MET A 707 13.36 -7.01 16.66
C MET A 707 13.26 -6.32 18.03
N ASN A 708 14.25 -5.50 18.40
CA ASN A 708 14.38 -4.96 19.76
C ASN A 708 14.67 -3.45 19.86
N VAL A 709 14.78 -2.71 18.74
CA VAL A 709 14.86 -1.24 18.74
C VAL A 709 13.86 -0.65 17.75
N LEU A 710 12.96 0.20 18.24
CA LEU A 710 12.25 1.17 17.42
C LEU A 710 13.15 2.39 17.29
N HIS A 711 13.69 2.62 16.10
CA HIS A 711 14.34 3.88 15.76
C HIS A 711 13.23 4.84 15.35
N TRP A 712 12.91 5.80 16.21
CA TRP A 712 11.81 6.72 15.98
C TRP A 712 12.37 8.02 15.41
N HIS A 713 12.28 8.18 14.09
CA HIS A 713 12.57 9.43 13.41
C HIS A 713 11.39 10.40 13.59
N VAL A 714 11.47 11.18 14.67
CA VAL A 714 10.30 11.90 15.22
C VAL A 714 9.97 13.17 14.43
N VAL A 715 11.00 13.89 13.95
CA VAL A 715 10.91 15.26 13.40
C VAL A 715 11.90 15.45 12.25
N ASP A 716 11.53 16.24 11.24
CA ASP A 716 12.32 16.51 10.01
C ASP A 716 11.90 17.90 9.45
N ASP A 717 12.23 18.21 8.20
CA ASP A 717 11.91 19.44 7.49
C ASP A 717 10.39 19.67 7.31
N GLN A 718 9.62 18.59 7.12
CA GLN A 718 8.18 18.63 6.82
C GLN A 718 7.33 18.92 8.07
N SER A 719 7.58 18.23 9.19
CA SER A 719 6.83 18.52 10.42
C SER A 719 7.58 18.25 11.73
N PHE A 720 7.01 18.79 12.82
CA PHE A 720 7.47 18.60 14.20
C PHE A 720 6.30 18.14 15.08
N PRO A 721 5.90 16.85 15.08
CA PRO A 721 4.77 16.38 15.88
C PRO A 721 5.06 16.30 17.40
N PHE A 722 6.32 16.22 17.83
CA PHE A 722 6.67 16.06 19.26
C PHE A 722 6.30 17.28 20.12
N VAL A 723 5.47 17.09 21.14
CA VAL A 723 5.08 18.19 22.07
C VAL A 723 6.13 18.36 23.18
N SER A 724 7.16 19.17 22.90
CA SER A 724 8.09 19.64 23.94
C SER A 724 7.38 20.58 24.91
N HIS A 725 7.44 20.26 26.21
CA HIS A 725 6.97 21.11 27.30
C HIS A 725 7.83 22.38 27.45
N ARG A 726 9.14 22.30 27.19
CA ARG A 726 10.04 23.45 27.29
C ARG A 726 9.96 24.39 26.09
N PHE A 727 9.60 23.86 24.92
CA PHE A 727 9.50 24.60 23.66
C PHE A 727 8.17 24.35 22.92
N PRO A 728 6.98 24.65 23.49
CA PRO A 728 5.69 24.28 22.89
C PRO A 728 5.38 24.93 21.54
N SER A 729 6.14 25.96 21.13
CA SER A 729 6.04 26.54 19.79
C SER A 729 6.68 25.69 18.69
N LEU A 730 7.44 24.63 19.02
CA LEU A 730 7.96 23.68 18.03
C LEU A 730 6.80 22.93 17.37
N SER A 731 6.03 22.14 18.12
CA SER A 731 4.84 21.47 17.58
C SER A 731 3.74 22.47 17.23
N GLY A 732 3.40 23.41 18.13
CA GLY A 732 2.33 24.39 17.93
C GLY A 732 2.46 25.34 16.73
N LYS A 733 3.52 25.22 15.92
CA LYS A 733 3.68 25.84 14.59
C LYS A 733 4.35 24.94 13.53
N GLY A 734 4.87 23.78 13.93
CA GLY A 734 5.68 22.89 13.10
C GLY A 734 5.01 21.55 12.79
N SER A 735 4.02 21.10 13.57
CA SER A 735 3.19 19.94 13.21
C SER A 735 2.23 20.24 12.06
N PHE A 736 1.81 19.23 11.29
CA PHE A 736 0.79 19.39 10.25
C PHE A 736 -0.54 19.96 10.78
N ASP A 737 -0.94 19.59 12.00
CA ASP A 737 -2.04 20.20 12.75
C ASP A 737 -1.66 20.23 14.25
N PRO A 738 -1.75 21.38 14.93
CA PRO A 738 -1.25 21.57 16.31
C PRO A 738 -2.10 20.89 17.40
N VAL A 739 -3.20 20.20 17.03
CA VAL A 739 -4.09 19.46 17.94
C VAL A 739 -4.22 18.00 17.52
N HIS A 740 -4.24 17.71 16.21
CA HIS A 740 -4.58 16.39 15.67
C HIS A 740 -3.39 15.56 15.18
N TYR A 741 -2.26 16.19 14.81
CA TYR A 741 -1.08 15.51 14.27
C TYR A 741 0.16 15.80 15.11
N VAL A 742 0.04 15.50 16.40
CA VAL A 742 1.05 15.72 17.44
C VAL A 742 1.14 14.51 18.38
N TYR A 743 2.31 14.30 18.97
CA TYR A 743 2.52 13.32 20.04
C TYR A 743 2.66 14.06 21.38
N SER A 744 1.62 14.00 22.21
CA SER A 744 1.66 14.54 23.56
C SER A 744 2.59 13.73 24.46
N ARG A 745 2.89 14.25 25.66
CA ARG A 745 3.68 13.52 26.66
C ARG A 745 3.06 12.17 27.01
N ASP A 746 1.73 12.08 27.04
CA ASP A 746 1.04 10.83 27.37
C ASP A 746 1.01 9.85 26.19
N ASP A 747 1.04 10.33 24.94
CA ASP A 747 1.19 9.47 23.76
C ASP A 747 2.60 8.84 23.72
N VAL A 748 3.63 9.65 23.97
CA VAL A 748 5.02 9.18 24.10
C VAL A 748 5.15 8.20 25.27
N ASN A 749 4.52 8.48 26.43
CA ASN A 749 4.51 7.57 27.57
C ASN A 749 3.85 6.22 27.22
N GLN A 750 2.74 6.23 26.49
CA GLN A 750 2.06 5.01 26.04
C GLN A 750 2.93 4.20 25.07
N ILE A 751 3.56 4.84 24.07
CA ILE A 751 4.48 4.18 23.11
C ILE A 751 5.65 3.53 23.86
N LEU A 752 6.23 4.23 24.84
CA LEU A 752 7.31 3.71 25.69
C LEU A 752 6.88 2.50 26.54
N ASP A 753 5.70 2.54 27.16
CA ASP A 753 5.17 1.43 27.96
C ASP A 753 4.75 0.23 27.08
N TYR A 754 4.24 0.48 25.87
CA TYR A 754 3.86 -0.55 24.91
C TYR A 754 5.07 -1.29 24.32
N ALA A 755 6.15 -0.55 24.05
CA ALA A 755 7.41 -1.08 23.53
C ALA A 755 8.16 -1.90 24.59
N ARG A 756 8.33 -1.38 25.82
CA ARG A 756 9.08 -2.10 26.88
C ARG A 756 8.43 -3.44 27.25
N ARG A 757 7.09 -3.53 27.22
CA ARG A 757 6.30 -4.77 27.39
C ARG A 757 6.55 -5.86 26.34
N ARG A 758 7.26 -5.49 25.27
CA ARG A 758 7.69 -6.37 24.16
C ARG A 758 9.21 -6.56 24.11
N GLY A 759 9.94 -6.01 25.08
CA GLY A 759 11.40 -5.96 25.05
C GLY A 759 11.98 -4.97 24.03
N ILE A 760 11.13 -4.12 23.43
CA ILE A 760 11.55 -3.15 22.42
C ILE A 760 11.98 -1.85 23.12
N ARG A 761 13.18 -1.41 22.78
CA ARG A 761 13.77 -0.11 23.12
C ARG A 761 13.25 0.95 22.15
N VAL A 762 13.14 2.20 22.58
CA VAL A 762 12.76 3.31 21.70
C VAL A 762 13.91 4.31 21.65
N MET A 763 14.64 4.32 20.54
CA MET A 763 15.73 5.23 20.26
C MET A 763 15.18 6.45 19.52
N PRO A 764 15.07 7.64 20.18
CA PRO A 764 14.59 8.83 19.51
C PRO A 764 15.67 9.41 18.59
N GLU A 765 15.27 9.83 17.39
CA GLU A 765 16.04 10.73 16.55
C GLU A 765 15.45 12.14 16.54
N PHE A 766 16.34 13.12 16.71
CA PHE A 766 16.07 14.53 16.47
C PHE A 766 17.25 15.07 15.66
N ASP A 767 17.22 14.89 14.33
CA ASP A 767 18.32 15.29 13.44
C ASP A 767 18.66 16.77 13.59
N THR A 768 19.96 17.05 13.63
CA THR A 768 20.53 18.37 13.43
C THR A 768 21.95 18.26 12.82
N PRO A 769 22.43 19.23 12.02
CA PRO A 769 21.82 20.52 11.72
C PRO A 769 20.98 20.54 10.44
N GLY A 770 20.90 19.41 9.72
CA GLY A 770 19.99 19.18 8.60
C GLY A 770 18.52 19.23 9.02
N HIS A 771 17.60 18.83 8.12
CA HIS A 771 16.21 18.43 8.41
C HIS A 771 15.45 19.17 9.53
N THR A 772 15.61 20.50 9.60
CA THR A 772 15.18 21.33 10.74
C THR A 772 14.26 22.49 10.36
N LYS A 773 13.80 22.56 9.11
CA LYS A 773 12.90 23.62 8.60
C LYS A 773 11.62 23.78 9.43
N SER A 774 10.99 22.69 9.87
CA SER A 774 9.81 22.70 10.75
C SER A 774 10.09 23.39 12.10
N TRP A 775 11.26 23.15 12.69
CA TRP A 775 11.72 23.74 13.95
C TRP A 775 11.81 25.27 13.84
N GLY A 776 12.19 25.76 12.66
CA GLY A 776 12.28 27.17 12.31
C GLY A 776 10.94 27.92 12.29
N LEU A 777 9.81 27.22 12.16
CA LEU A 777 8.47 27.81 12.25
C LEU A 777 8.15 28.21 13.70
N GLY A 778 8.56 27.36 14.65
CA GLY A 778 8.52 27.63 16.09
C GLY A 778 9.51 28.72 16.51
N TYR A 779 10.79 28.51 16.16
CA TYR A 779 11.92 29.32 16.64
C TYR A 779 12.81 29.82 15.49
N PRO A 780 12.39 30.85 14.72
CA PRO A 780 13.10 31.34 13.53
C PRO A 780 14.55 31.80 13.74
N LYS A 781 15.01 31.99 14.99
CA LYS A 781 16.41 32.33 15.30
C LYS A 781 17.36 31.13 15.29
N LEU A 782 16.83 29.89 15.29
CA LEU A 782 17.64 28.67 15.29
C LEU A 782 18.27 28.40 13.91
N LEU A 783 17.51 28.65 12.84
CA LEU A 783 17.92 28.36 11.46
C LEU A 783 18.67 29.54 10.81
N THR A 784 19.66 29.21 9.99
CA THR A 784 20.46 30.18 9.24
C THR A 784 19.57 30.95 8.25
N PRO A 785 19.53 32.30 8.28
CA PRO A 785 18.96 33.10 7.20
C PRO A 785 19.86 33.02 5.95
N CYS A 786 19.28 32.71 4.79
CA CYS A 786 20.01 32.65 3.53
C CYS A 786 20.07 34.03 2.86
N TYR A 787 21.08 34.26 2.02
CA TYR A 787 21.37 35.55 1.39
C TYR A 787 21.54 35.42 -0.13
N SER A 788 20.95 36.36 -0.86
CA SER A 788 21.17 36.54 -2.30
C SER A 788 21.38 38.02 -2.62
N GLY A 789 22.30 38.32 -3.55
CA GLY A 789 22.67 39.71 -3.88
C GLY A 789 23.18 40.56 -2.70
N GLY A 790 23.68 39.92 -1.63
CA GLY A 790 24.13 40.60 -0.40
C GLY A 790 23.02 40.99 0.58
N SER A 791 21.76 40.59 0.33
CA SER A 791 20.62 40.78 1.25
C SER A 791 19.98 39.44 1.63
N PRO A 792 19.28 39.32 2.77
CA PRO A 792 18.51 38.12 3.09
C PRO A 792 17.44 37.88 2.02
N ASP A 793 17.37 36.67 1.47
CA ASP A 793 16.38 36.29 0.45
C ASP A 793 15.01 35.88 1.02
N GLY A 794 14.94 35.68 2.34
CA GLY A 794 13.75 35.25 3.08
C GLY A 794 13.69 33.75 3.34
N GLN A 795 14.57 32.95 2.73
CA GLN A 795 14.71 31.53 2.99
C GLN A 795 15.54 31.24 4.25
N ARG A 796 15.48 29.98 4.69
CA ARG A 796 16.23 29.46 5.82
C ARG A 796 16.77 28.08 5.52
N GLY A 797 18.02 27.85 5.89
CA GLY A 797 18.70 26.57 5.76
C GLY A 797 19.00 25.94 7.13
N PRO A 798 20.04 25.10 7.23
CA PRO A 798 20.41 24.37 8.45
C PRO A 798 20.53 25.23 9.71
N ILE A 799 20.47 24.59 10.89
CA ILE A 799 20.72 25.22 12.19
C ILE A 799 22.01 26.06 12.13
N HIS A 800 21.97 27.26 12.71
CA HIS A 800 23.08 28.23 12.64
C HIS A 800 24.22 27.84 13.59
N PRO A 801 25.38 27.34 13.10
CA PRO A 801 26.37 26.68 13.96
C PRO A 801 27.31 27.68 14.67
N ALA A 802 27.42 28.91 14.17
CA ALA A 802 28.22 29.97 14.78
C ALA A 802 27.52 30.68 15.98
N GLN A 803 26.27 30.34 16.33
CA GLN A 803 25.52 31.04 17.37
C GLN A 803 25.40 30.24 18.68
N LEU A 804 25.83 30.84 19.80
CA LEU A 804 25.64 30.30 21.15
C LEU A 804 24.16 30.10 21.52
N TYR A 805 23.23 30.78 20.84
CA TYR A 805 21.79 30.54 20.98
C TYR A 805 21.42 29.09 20.60
N SER A 806 21.96 28.57 19.49
CA SER A 806 21.66 27.23 18.98
C SER A 806 22.05 26.15 19.99
N TYR A 807 23.29 26.17 20.48
CA TYR A 807 23.74 25.19 21.47
C TYR A 807 22.98 25.28 22.80
N LYS A 808 22.57 26.48 23.24
CA LYS A 808 21.73 26.68 24.44
C LYS A 808 20.29 26.21 24.26
N PHE A 809 19.74 26.32 23.05
CA PHE A 809 18.44 25.76 22.71
C PHE A 809 18.51 24.22 22.73
N LEU A 810 19.49 23.67 22.04
CA LEU A 810 19.63 22.22 21.85
C LEU A 810 19.97 21.49 23.15
N ILE A 811 20.91 21.95 23.98
CA ILE A 811 21.16 21.30 25.28
C ILE A 811 19.91 21.25 26.15
N HIS A 812 19.09 22.30 26.13
CA HIS A 812 17.83 22.36 26.87
C HIS A 812 16.70 21.51 26.29
N LEU A 813 16.76 21.17 24.99
CA LEU A 813 15.85 20.21 24.36
C LEU A 813 16.32 18.78 24.64
N PHE A 814 17.62 18.48 24.54
CA PHE A 814 18.16 17.16 24.87
C PHE A 814 18.14 16.85 26.39
N GLU A 815 18.15 17.86 27.25
CA GLU A 815 17.77 17.75 28.68
C GLU A 815 16.34 17.24 28.86
N GLU A 816 15.40 17.70 28.02
CA GLU A 816 14.02 17.21 28.01
C GLU A 816 13.94 15.79 27.42
N ILE A 817 14.51 15.55 26.23
CA ILE A 817 14.51 14.24 25.55
C ILE A 817 15.09 13.15 26.45
N SER A 818 16.25 13.35 27.08
CA SER A 818 16.87 12.38 28.01
C SER A 818 16.16 12.27 29.38
N THR A 819 15.11 13.06 29.61
CA THR A 819 14.16 12.91 30.73
C THR A 819 12.82 12.32 30.27
N VAL A 820 12.54 12.36 28.96
CA VAL A 820 11.34 11.82 28.31
C VAL A 820 11.53 10.35 27.95
N PHE A 821 12.65 10.01 27.33
CA PHE A 821 13.02 8.67 26.85
C PHE A 821 14.00 8.00 27.83
N PRO A 822 13.73 6.77 28.31
CA PRO A 822 14.64 6.02 29.19
C PRO A 822 15.87 5.40 28.51
N GLU A 823 15.92 5.44 27.17
CA GLU A 823 16.99 4.86 26.35
C GLU A 823 18.31 5.63 26.48
N GLN A 824 19.43 4.93 26.34
CA GLN A 824 20.78 5.52 26.36
C GLN A 824 21.20 6.02 24.98
N LEU A 825 20.82 5.31 23.93
CA LEU A 825 21.03 5.74 22.54
C LEU A 825 20.10 6.91 22.19
N VAL A 826 20.68 8.01 21.73
CA VAL A 826 19.93 9.13 21.13
C VAL A 826 20.56 9.43 19.78
N HIS A 827 19.77 9.33 18.71
CA HIS A 827 20.24 9.63 17.37
C HIS A 827 20.21 11.15 17.17
N LEU A 828 21.34 11.71 16.77
CA LEU A 828 21.54 13.15 16.54
C LEU A 828 21.48 13.51 15.05
N GLY A 829 21.27 12.50 14.20
CA GLY A 829 21.36 12.57 12.76
C GLY A 829 22.74 13.01 12.26
N GLY A 830 22.77 14.10 11.52
CA GLY A 830 23.96 14.73 10.94
C GLY A 830 24.15 14.44 9.45
N ASP A 831 23.13 13.98 8.73
CA ASP A 831 23.15 13.64 7.30
C ASP A 831 22.78 14.82 6.37
N GLU A 832 23.05 14.65 5.07
CA GLU A 832 22.58 15.44 3.90
C GLU A 832 22.71 16.99 3.96
N VAL A 833 23.40 17.58 4.94
CA VAL A 833 23.41 19.02 5.25
C VAL A 833 23.79 19.92 4.05
N PRO A 834 22.87 20.79 3.56
CA PRO A 834 23.15 21.68 2.44
C PRO A 834 23.92 22.94 2.87
N TYR A 835 25.17 23.06 2.41
CA TYR A 835 26.06 24.16 2.81
C TYR A 835 25.75 25.53 2.16
N ASP A 836 24.97 25.61 1.08
CA ASP A 836 24.82 26.86 0.31
C ASP A 836 24.26 28.03 1.15
N CYS A 837 23.31 27.76 2.02
CA CYS A 837 22.76 28.79 2.91
C CYS A 837 23.81 29.26 3.94
N TRP A 838 24.62 28.35 4.51
CA TRP A 838 25.77 28.72 5.35
C TRP A 838 26.81 29.53 4.57
N ALA A 839 27.10 29.14 3.34
CA ALA A 839 28.06 29.82 2.47
C ALA A 839 27.60 31.21 2.03
N SER A 840 26.29 31.45 1.96
CA SER A 840 25.71 32.77 1.70
C SER A 840 25.79 33.75 2.89
N ASN A 841 25.82 33.23 4.11
CA ASN A 841 25.55 34.01 5.32
C ASN A 841 26.80 34.76 5.85
N PRO A 842 26.78 36.11 5.98
CA PRO A 842 27.95 36.88 6.39
C PRO A 842 28.47 36.60 7.81
N ASP A 843 27.59 36.30 8.77
CA ASP A 843 28.01 35.97 10.15
C ASP A 843 28.71 34.61 10.20
N ILE A 844 28.28 33.65 9.36
CA ILE A 844 28.95 32.36 9.21
C ILE A 844 30.27 32.51 8.45
N GLN A 845 30.35 33.29 7.37
CA GLN A 845 31.61 33.57 6.67
C GLN A 845 32.66 34.15 7.64
N LYS A 846 32.28 35.11 8.48
CA LYS A 846 33.13 35.68 9.53
C LYS A 846 33.56 34.64 10.57
N PHE A 847 32.71 33.68 10.92
CA PHE A 847 33.07 32.58 11.81
C PHE A 847 34.04 31.58 11.15
N MET A 848 33.88 31.30 9.85
CA MET A 848 34.80 30.48 9.06
C MET A 848 36.21 31.09 8.99
N GLU A 849 36.31 32.43 8.91
CA GLU A 849 37.58 33.16 9.01
C GLU A 849 38.19 33.03 10.40
N GLN A 850 37.40 33.23 11.46
CA GLN A 850 37.83 33.14 12.86
C GLN A 850 38.33 31.74 13.26
N MET A 851 37.66 30.69 12.76
CA MET A 851 38.03 29.29 12.99
C MET A 851 39.09 28.77 11.99
N HIS A 852 39.49 29.60 11.03
CA HIS A 852 40.43 29.26 9.95
C HIS A 852 39.99 28.08 9.05
N PHE A 853 38.68 27.81 8.97
CA PHE A 853 38.08 26.79 8.11
C PHE A 853 38.01 27.20 6.62
N GLY A 854 38.23 28.48 6.32
CA GLY A 854 38.26 29.00 4.95
C GLY A 854 36.91 28.86 4.24
N LYS A 855 36.84 28.02 3.21
CA LYS A 855 35.59 27.69 2.49
C LYS A 855 35.14 26.23 2.70
N ASN A 856 35.75 25.47 3.61
CA ASN A 856 35.42 24.07 3.79
C ASN A 856 34.33 23.87 4.86
N TYR A 857 33.06 23.95 4.45
CA TYR A 857 31.92 23.92 5.36
C TYR A 857 31.69 22.57 6.06
N SER A 858 32.31 21.47 5.62
CA SER A 858 32.29 20.21 6.38
C SER A 858 33.06 20.29 7.71
N LEU A 859 34.06 21.19 7.81
CA LEU A 859 34.73 21.49 9.09
C LEU A 859 33.78 22.23 10.05
N LEU A 860 32.85 23.02 9.51
CA LEU A 860 31.84 23.72 10.31
C LEU A 860 30.76 22.77 10.84
N GLN A 861 30.34 21.80 10.02
CA GLN A 861 29.46 20.71 10.48
C GLN A 861 30.16 19.80 11.48
N THR A 862 31.42 19.41 11.22
CA THR A 862 32.23 18.61 12.16
C THR A 862 32.38 19.33 13.50
N TYR A 863 32.70 20.64 13.49
CA TYR A 863 32.73 21.47 14.69
C TYR A 863 31.40 21.47 15.44
N TYR A 864 30.28 21.68 14.73
CA TYR A 864 28.94 21.67 15.30
C TYR A 864 28.62 20.31 15.98
N MET A 865 28.86 19.19 15.29
CA MET A 865 28.61 17.86 15.84
C MET A 865 29.53 17.53 17.03
N GLU A 866 30.81 17.90 16.97
CA GLU A 866 31.73 17.73 18.12
C GLU A 866 31.28 18.55 19.34
N GLN A 867 30.76 19.77 19.15
CA GLN A 867 30.17 20.55 20.24
C GLN A 867 28.91 19.87 20.80
N ILE A 868 27.97 19.45 19.95
CA ILE A 868 26.71 18.82 20.39
C ILE A 868 26.97 17.49 21.09
N ILE A 869 27.80 16.60 20.55
CA ILE A 869 28.25 15.34 21.20
C ILE A 869 28.89 15.65 22.56
N SER A 870 29.78 16.65 22.62
CA SER A 870 30.45 17.07 23.87
C SER A 870 29.53 17.74 24.89
N LEU A 871 28.35 18.22 24.49
CA LEU A 871 27.33 18.76 25.39
C LEU A 871 26.38 17.66 25.85
N ILE A 872 25.87 16.83 24.94
CA ILE A 872 24.92 15.77 25.23
C ILE A 872 25.52 14.70 26.16
N LYS A 873 26.80 14.32 25.97
CA LYS A 873 27.50 13.41 26.89
C LYS A 873 27.68 13.96 28.32
N LYS A 874 27.35 15.25 28.58
CA LYS A 874 27.32 15.87 29.92
C LYS A 874 25.92 15.97 30.52
N ILE A 875 24.86 15.78 29.72
CA ILE A 875 23.47 15.75 30.19
C ILE A 875 23.26 14.47 31.01
N ASN A 876 22.53 14.58 32.13
CA ASN A 876 22.03 13.46 32.95
C ASN A 876 23.06 12.37 33.37
N GLN A 877 24.37 12.63 33.33
CA GLN A 877 25.45 11.69 33.72
C GLN A 877 25.25 10.98 35.08
N GLN A 878 24.54 11.60 36.02
CA GLN A 878 24.25 11.04 37.35
C GLN A 878 23.03 10.09 37.38
N LYS A 879 22.35 9.86 36.25
CA LYS A 879 21.17 9.00 36.10
C LYS A 879 21.32 8.02 34.94
N THR A 880 21.51 8.56 33.74
CA THR A 880 21.59 7.83 32.47
C THR A 880 22.60 8.57 31.60
N ALA A 881 23.73 7.93 31.29
CA ALA A 881 24.68 8.48 30.34
C ALA A 881 24.14 8.30 28.92
N VAL A 882 24.03 9.39 28.17
CA VAL A 882 23.61 9.36 26.77
C VAL A 882 24.79 8.94 25.89
N VAL A 883 24.56 7.94 25.03
CA VAL A 883 25.47 7.47 23.99
C VAL A 883 24.94 7.97 22.65
N PRO A 884 25.58 8.97 22.01
CA PRO A 884 25.14 9.48 20.73
C PRO A 884 25.24 8.45 19.61
N VAL A 885 24.27 8.49 18.72
CA VAL A 885 24.29 7.82 17.41
C VAL A 885 24.24 8.89 16.33
N VAL A 886 24.99 8.72 15.25
CA VAL A 886 25.07 9.67 14.12
C VAL A 886 25.13 8.95 12.78
N TRP A 887 24.58 9.56 11.73
CA TRP A 887 24.76 9.08 10.36
C TRP A 887 26.21 9.23 9.90
N GLN A 888 26.62 8.41 8.91
CA GLN A 888 28.01 8.30 8.46
C GLN A 888 28.66 9.62 8.05
N GLU A 889 27.90 10.60 7.55
CA GLU A 889 28.36 11.94 7.19
C GLU A 889 29.25 12.57 8.26
N VAL A 890 28.91 12.40 9.53
CA VAL A 890 29.67 12.98 10.65
C VAL A 890 31.08 12.37 10.73
N PHE A 891 31.21 11.08 10.44
CA PHE A 891 32.50 10.40 10.32
C PHE A 891 33.21 10.73 9.00
N ASP A 892 32.51 10.68 7.87
CA ASP A 892 33.03 10.99 6.53
C ASP A 892 33.72 12.36 6.50
N GLN A 893 33.08 13.36 7.13
CA GLN A 893 33.53 14.75 7.13
C GLN A 893 34.70 15.06 8.06
N GLY A 894 34.96 14.23 9.09
CA GLY A 894 36.15 14.38 9.93
C GLY A 894 36.03 14.05 11.42
N LEU A 895 34.91 13.54 11.95
CA LEU A 895 34.85 13.15 13.37
C LEU A 895 35.87 12.03 13.67
N ARG A 896 36.92 12.36 14.43
CA ARG A 896 37.93 11.40 14.91
C ARG A 896 38.04 11.38 16.44
N THR A 897 37.27 12.21 17.13
CA THR A 897 37.09 12.18 18.58
C THR A 897 35.90 11.29 18.97
N HIS A 898 35.70 11.03 20.27
CA HIS A 898 34.51 10.33 20.79
C HIS A 898 34.30 8.92 20.19
N ASN A 899 35.29 8.03 20.35
CA ASN A 899 35.26 6.66 19.82
C ASN A 899 34.20 5.72 20.44
N ASP A 900 33.47 6.20 21.45
CA ASP A 900 32.29 5.59 22.07
C ASP A 900 30.96 6.01 21.40
N THR A 901 30.99 6.98 20.45
CA THR A 901 29.84 7.35 19.60
C THR A 901 29.58 6.26 18.56
N LEU A 902 28.31 5.93 18.33
CA LEU A 902 27.88 4.90 17.38
C LEU A 902 27.66 5.52 15.99
N ILE A 903 28.33 5.00 14.97
CA ILE A 903 28.24 5.50 13.59
C ILE A 903 27.31 4.61 12.76
N HIS A 904 26.44 5.23 11.95
CA HIS A 904 25.37 4.54 11.24
C HIS A 904 25.54 4.66 9.72
N VAL A 905 25.82 3.52 9.06
CA VAL A 905 26.13 3.43 7.63
C VAL A 905 24.88 3.17 6.80
N TRP A 906 24.53 4.15 5.97
CA TRP A 906 23.26 4.18 5.22
C TRP A 906 23.45 4.41 3.71
N LYS A 907 24.63 4.84 3.26
CA LYS A 907 24.92 5.14 1.84
C LYS A 907 25.51 3.92 1.11
N GLY A 908 25.70 4.06 -0.20
CA GLY A 908 26.33 3.03 -1.05
C GLY A 908 27.81 2.79 -0.72
N ASP A 909 28.38 1.70 -1.24
CA ASP A 909 29.73 1.20 -0.90
C ASP A 909 29.92 0.94 0.61
N TRP A 910 28.87 0.37 1.23
CA TRP A 910 28.81 0.20 2.68
C TRP A 910 29.89 -0.74 3.24
N GLN A 911 30.36 -1.73 2.48
CA GLN A 911 31.46 -2.59 2.92
C GLN A 911 32.73 -1.75 3.17
N SER A 912 33.10 -0.92 2.20
CA SER A 912 34.25 -0.02 2.32
C SER A 912 34.07 0.95 3.48
N GLU A 913 32.85 1.45 3.70
CA GLU A 913 32.59 2.40 4.78
C GLU A 913 32.64 1.77 6.17
N VAL A 914 31.98 0.63 6.36
CA VAL A 914 32.08 -0.17 7.59
C VAL A 914 33.55 -0.50 7.88
N LYS A 915 34.33 -0.86 6.85
CA LYS A 915 35.77 -1.09 7.00
C LYS A 915 36.50 0.18 7.47
N ARG A 916 36.24 1.37 6.89
CA ARG A 916 36.86 2.65 7.32
C ARG A 916 36.56 2.96 8.79
N ILE A 917 35.30 2.85 9.20
CA ILE A 917 34.86 3.23 10.55
C ILE A 917 35.38 2.25 11.61
N THR A 918 35.24 0.94 11.36
CA THR A 918 35.72 -0.10 12.31
C THR A 918 37.25 -0.07 12.45
N SER A 919 37.99 0.20 11.37
CA SER A 919 39.45 0.42 11.40
C SER A 919 39.85 1.66 12.21
N ALA A 920 39.02 2.71 12.20
CA ALA A 920 39.17 3.90 13.03
C ALA A 920 38.75 3.69 14.51
N GLY A 921 38.24 2.49 14.84
CA GLY A 921 38.00 2.03 16.21
C GLY A 921 36.57 2.19 16.74
N PHE A 922 35.68 2.86 15.98
CA PHE A 922 34.31 3.16 16.39
C PHE A 922 33.36 1.94 16.27
N PRO A 923 32.31 1.83 17.11
CA PRO A 923 31.21 0.89 16.90
C PRO A 923 30.29 1.33 15.76
N VAL A 924 29.64 0.36 15.09
CA VAL A 924 28.91 0.58 13.83
C VAL A 924 27.52 -0.07 13.80
N LEU A 925 26.56 0.63 13.18
CA LEU A 925 25.29 0.10 12.67
C LEU A 925 25.24 0.14 11.14
N VAL A 926 24.51 -0.79 10.53
CA VAL A 926 24.30 -0.85 9.07
C VAL A 926 22.81 -0.84 8.73
N SER A 927 22.42 0.01 7.79
CA SER A 927 21.05 0.09 7.24
C SER A 927 21.01 0.31 5.72
N SER A 928 22.15 0.63 5.10
CA SER A 928 22.33 0.93 3.67
C SER A 928 21.68 -0.06 2.68
N CYS A 929 21.74 -1.36 3.00
CA CYS A 929 21.16 -2.43 2.19
C CYS A 929 19.70 -2.75 2.54
N TRP A 930 19.11 -2.03 3.49
CA TRP A 930 17.78 -2.28 4.09
C TRP A 930 16.87 -1.04 4.07
N TYR A 931 17.03 -0.19 3.04
CA TYR A 931 16.11 0.91 2.74
C TYR A 931 14.80 0.39 2.14
N LEU A 932 13.93 -0.16 2.99
CA LEU A 932 12.64 -0.70 2.59
C LEU A 932 11.72 0.37 1.97
N SER A 933 11.88 1.66 2.28
CA SER A 933 11.13 2.72 1.58
C SER A 933 11.32 2.70 0.06
N ARG A 934 12.48 2.23 -0.44
CA ARG A 934 12.80 2.07 -1.87
C ARG A 934 12.18 0.77 -2.42
N ILE A 935 10.93 0.87 -2.87
CA ILE A 935 10.18 -0.24 -3.47
C ILE A 935 10.53 -0.50 -4.95
N SER A 936 10.44 -1.76 -5.35
CA SER A 936 10.48 -2.23 -6.75
C SER A 936 9.41 -3.32 -6.97
N TYR A 937 9.10 -3.63 -8.22
CA TYR A 937 8.31 -4.81 -8.55
C TYR A 937 9.05 -6.12 -8.21
N GLY A 938 8.32 -7.22 -8.06
CA GLY A 938 8.88 -8.56 -7.81
C GLY A 938 9.30 -8.83 -6.36
N VAL A 939 10.18 -9.83 -6.22
CA VAL A 939 10.56 -10.44 -4.93
C VAL A 939 11.80 -9.75 -4.34
N ASP A 940 11.61 -8.53 -3.85
CA ASP A 940 12.67 -7.65 -3.35
C ASP A 940 13.22 -8.00 -1.96
N TRP A 941 12.54 -8.86 -1.18
CA TRP A 941 13.07 -9.29 0.12
C TRP A 941 14.37 -10.09 -0.01
N HIS A 942 14.66 -10.68 -1.18
CA HIS A 942 15.88 -11.44 -1.45
C HIS A 942 17.16 -10.62 -1.22
N GLN A 943 17.22 -9.37 -1.70
CA GLN A 943 18.40 -8.50 -1.51
C GLN A 943 18.60 -8.16 -0.02
N TYR A 944 17.51 -7.90 0.71
CA TYR A 944 17.56 -7.61 2.15
C TYR A 944 18.05 -8.83 2.94
N TYR A 945 17.56 -10.03 2.60
CA TYR A 945 17.98 -11.28 3.23
C TYR A 945 19.43 -11.66 2.91
N GLN A 946 19.95 -11.29 1.73
CA GLN A 946 21.32 -11.60 1.31
C GLN A 946 22.39 -10.72 1.97
N CYS A 947 22.08 -9.45 2.27
CA CYS A 947 23.03 -8.54 2.92
C CYS A 947 23.48 -9.08 4.29
N ASP A 948 24.80 -9.16 4.53
CA ASP A 948 25.33 -9.55 5.84
C ASP A 948 26.31 -8.49 6.35
N PRO A 949 26.03 -7.79 7.47
CA PRO A 949 26.82 -6.64 7.91
C PRO A 949 28.23 -7.00 8.40
N THR A 950 28.62 -8.28 8.38
CA THR A 950 30.00 -8.73 8.66
C THR A 950 30.82 -9.03 7.41
N ASP A 951 30.21 -9.06 6.22
CA ASP A 951 30.89 -9.36 4.95
C ASP A 951 31.53 -8.11 4.32
N PHE A 952 32.51 -7.55 5.03
CA PHE A 952 33.25 -6.33 4.64
C PHE A 952 34.78 -6.49 4.62
N GLY A 953 35.28 -7.74 4.70
CA GLY A 953 36.73 -8.00 4.83
C GLY A 953 37.31 -7.55 6.18
N GLY A 954 36.49 -7.60 7.24
CA GLY A 954 36.90 -7.28 8.60
C GLY A 954 37.75 -8.37 9.26
N ASN A 955 38.71 -7.96 10.09
CA ASN A 955 39.35 -8.83 11.07
C ASN A 955 38.43 -9.03 12.31
N PRO A 956 38.67 -10.01 13.21
CA PRO A 956 37.77 -10.29 14.32
C PRO A 956 37.46 -9.11 15.25
N GLU A 957 38.40 -8.19 15.48
CA GLU A 957 38.16 -6.98 16.28
C GLU A 957 37.32 -5.94 15.54
N GLU A 958 37.49 -5.82 14.22
CA GLU A 958 36.67 -4.94 13.38
C GLU A 958 35.24 -5.47 13.29
N VAL A 959 35.07 -6.79 13.10
CA VAL A 959 33.76 -7.45 13.10
C VAL A 959 33.07 -7.33 14.46
N ALA A 960 33.81 -7.40 15.57
CA ALA A 960 33.26 -7.20 16.91
C ALA A 960 32.76 -5.76 17.19
N ARG A 961 33.05 -4.79 16.31
CA ARG A 961 32.50 -3.42 16.40
C ARG A 961 31.12 -3.28 15.76
N ILE A 962 30.67 -4.25 14.95
CA ILE A 962 29.30 -4.27 14.39
C ILE A 962 28.31 -4.57 15.51
N GLN A 963 27.50 -3.58 15.91
CA GLN A 963 26.49 -3.74 16.96
C GLN A 963 25.20 -4.39 16.43
N GLY A 964 25.01 -4.35 15.10
CA GLY A 964 23.85 -4.84 14.38
C GLY A 964 23.44 -3.87 13.28
N GLY A 965 22.14 -3.64 13.14
CA GLY A 965 21.61 -2.75 12.10
C GLY A 965 20.09 -2.67 12.10
N GLU A 966 19.51 -2.09 11.05
CA GLU A 966 18.06 -1.84 10.98
C GLU A 966 17.46 -1.80 9.57
N ALA A 967 16.15 -2.04 9.51
CA ALA A 967 15.33 -1.78 8.33
C ALA A 967 14.76 -0.35 8.37
N CYS A 968 14.90 0.42 7.29
CA CYS A 968 14.43 1.82 7.25
C CYS A 968 13.17 2.01 6.41
N MET A 969 12.12 2.56 7.03
CA MET A 969 10.91 3.01 6.35
C MET A 969 10.74 4.54 6.47
N TRP A 970 11.48 5.24 5.61
CA TRP A 970 11.34 6.67 5.40
C TRP A 970 9.96 7.04 4.81
N GLY A 971 9.46 8.20 5.22
CA GLY A 971 8.04 8.57 5.20
C GLY A 971 7.57 9.33 3.97
N GLU A 972 8.44 9.66 3.01
CA GLU A 972 8.13 10.57 1.89
C GLU A 972 6.94 10.07 1.05
N TYR A 973 6.75 8.76 0.99
CA TYR A 973 5.66 8.09 0.26
C TYR A 973 4.92 7.07 1.14
N VAL A 974 4.98 7.23 2.47
CA VAL A 974 4.51 6.25 3.47
C VAL A 974 3.69 6.94 4.56
N ASP A 975 2.52 6.39 4.86
CA ASP A 975 1.63 6.82 5.95
C ASP A 975 0.83 5.62 6.50
N GLU A 976 -0.18 5.89 7.36
CA GLU A 976 -1.07 4.87 7.94
C GLU A 976 -1.69 3.90 6.92
N THR A 977 -1.85 4.31 5.66
CA THR A 977 -2.57 3.56 4.62
C THR A 977 -1.74 2.46 3.97
N ASN A 978 -0.41 2.55 4.08
CA ASN A 978 0.51 1.64 3.38
C ASN A 978 1.76 1.24 4.18
N ILE A 979 2.02 1.82 5.36
CA ILE A 979 3.22 1.50 6.14
C ILE A 979 3.30 0.02 6.50
N PHE A 980 2.18 -0.62 6.84
CA PHE A 980 2.19 -2.04 7.24
C PHE A 980 2.44 -2.95 6.03
N SER A 981 1.70 -2.81 4.94
CA SER A 981 1.85 -3.61 3.72
C SER A 981 3.19 -3.40 3.03
N ARG A 982 3.73 -2.17 3.09
CA ARG A 982 5.08 -1.89 2.60
C ARG A 982 6.15 -2.48 3.52
N SER A 983 5.99 -2.44 4.85
CA SER A 983 7.01 -2.94 5.78
C SER A 983 7.03 -4.47 5.85
N TRP A 984 5.87 -5.11 5.87
CA TRP A 984 5.71 -6.51 6.22
C TRP A 984 5.12 -7.29 5.04
N PRO A 985 5.70 -8.45 4.67
CA PRO A 985 6.72 -9.20 5.39
C PRO A 985 8.18 -8.86 5.02
N ARG A 986 8.46 -7.80 4.25
CA ARG A 986 9.83 -7.49 3.80
C ARG A 986 10.84 -7.28 4.95
N GLY A 987 10.41 -6.66 6.06
CA GLY A 987 11.21 -6.47 7.27
C GLY A 987 11.60 -7.77 8.00
N VAL A 988 10.86 -8.86 7.77
CA VAL A 988 11.17 -10.19 8.32
C VAL A 988 12.54 -10.67 7.83
N ALA A 989 12.92 -10.37 6.58
CA ALA A 989 14.22 -10.73 6.03
C ALA A 989 15.38 -10.10 6.80
N VAL A 990 15.22 -8.84 7.22
CA VAL A 990 16.20 -8.10 8.02
C VAL A 990 16.22 -8.63 9.46
N ALA A 991 15.05 -8.91 10.03
CA ALA A 991 14.92 -9.47 11.38
C ALA A 991 15.60 -10.85 11.50
N GLU A 992 15.40 -11.75 10.53
CA GLU A 992 16.08 -13.04 10.52
C GLU A 992 17.59 -12.89 10.32
N ARG A 993 18.04 -12.07 9.37
CA ARG A 993 19.47 -11.82 9.14
C ARG A 993 20.20 -11.27 10.38
N LEU A 994 19.50 -10.49 11.20
CA LEU A 994 20.05 -9.91 12.44
C LEU A 994 19.89 -10.79 13.69
N TRP A 995 19.02 -11.80 13.67
CA TRP A 995 18.87 -12.77 14.76
C TRP A 995 19.67 -14.06 14.51
N SER A 996 19.53 -14.66 13.34
CA SER A 996 19.93 -16.04 13.07
C SER A 996 21.42 -16.20 12.78
N HIS A 997 21.93 -17.40 13.05
CA HIS A 997 23.34 -17.76 12.95
C HIS A 997 23.60 -18.71 11.77
N GLY A 998 24.83 -18.69 11.24
CA GLY A 998 25.29 -19.62 10.20
C GLY A 998 24.89 -19.25 8.77
N LYS A 999 24.95 -20.23 7.85
CA LYS A 999 24.62 -20.01 6.44
C LYS A 999 23.11 -20.09 6.22
N LEU A 1000 22.50 -18.95 5.97
CA LEU A 1000 21.08 -18.82 5.65
C LEU A 1000 20.77 -19.19 4.20
N SER A 1001 19.60 -19.80 3.96
CA SER A 1001 19.09 -20.20 2.64
C SER A 1001 17.85 -19.40 2.28
N ALA A 1002 17.82 -18.80 1.09
CA ALA A 1002 16.66 -18.03 0.62
C ALA A 1002 15.48 -18.94 0.25
N VAL A 1003 15.75 -20.06 -0.43
CA VAL A 1003 14.73 -21.06 -0.81
C VAL A 1003 14.03 -21.63 0.42
N GLU A 1004 14.79 -21.88 1.49
CA GLU A 1004 14.23 -22.33 2.77
C GLU A 1004 13.38 -21.23 3.45
N PHE A 1005 13.83 -19.98 3.37
CA PHE A 1005 13.14 -18.85 4.00
C PHE A 1005 11.87 -18.44 3.26
N ALA A 1006 11.78 -18.58 1.93
CA ALA A 1006 10.61 -18.22 1.14
C ALA A 1006 9.31 -18.87 1.67
N GLY A 1007 9.34 -20.17 1.99
CA GLY A 1007 8.21 -20.85 2.63
C GLY A 1007 7.92 -20.32 4.04
N ARG A 1008 8.96 -20.16 4.87
CA ARG A 1008 8.82 -19.62 6.24
C ARG A 1008 8.30 -18.18 6.26
N LEU A 1009 8.59 -17.40 5.22
CA LEU A 1009 8.14 -16.04 5.01
C LEU A 1009 6.64 -15.96 4.64
N ASN A 1010 6.14 -16.90 3.83
CA ASN A 1010 4.70 -17.03 3.60
C ASN A 1010 3.98 -17.43 4.91
N ASP A 1011 4.51 -18.39 5.64
CA ASP A 1011 3.97 -18.88 6.92
C ASP A 1011 3.77 -17.74 7.94
N ILE A 1012 4.81 -16.93 8.16
CA ILE A 1012 4.78 -15.80 9.10
C ILE A 1012 3.95 -14.62 8.54
N ARG A 1013 3.88 -14.44 7.21
CA ARG A 1013 2.98 -13.48 6.54
C ARG A 1013 1.51 -13.82 6.81
N CYS A 1014 1.11 -15.07 6.65
CA CYS A 1014 -0.26 -15.48 6.89
C CYS A 1014 -0.63 -15.37 8.38
N GLN A 1015 0.29 -15.70 9.30
CA GLN A 1015 0.12 -15.40 10.73
C GLN A 1015 -0.03 -13.90 11.05
N MET A 1016 0.46 -12.98 10.20
CA MET A 1016 0.18 -11.54 10.32
C MET A 1016 -1.22 -11.20 9.78
N VAL A 1017 -1.60 -11.74 8.62
CA VAL A 1017 -2.94 -11.56 8.03
C VAL A 1017 -4.05 -12.07 8.97
N HIS A 1018 -3.87 -13.24 9.58
CA HIS A 1018 -4.83 -13.82 10.53
C HIS A 1018 -5.02 -12.95 11.79
N ARG A 1019 -4.00 -12.18 12.19
CA ARG A 1019 -4.08 -11.16 13.28
C ARG A 1019 -4.80 -9.87 12.82
N GLY A 1020 -5.33 -9.83 11.61
CA GLY A 1020 -5.96 -8.65 11.00
C GLY A 1020 -4.95 -7.60 10.54
N TRP A 1021 -3.72 -7.99 10.19
CA TRP A 1021 -2.67 -7.06 9.75
C TRP A 1021 -2.39 -7.19 8.26
N ASN A 1022 -2.35 -6.04 7.56
CA ASN A 1022 -2.20 -5.96 6.11
C ASN A 1022 -0.76 -6.25 5.63
N ALA A 1023 -0.18 -7.40 5.94
CA ALA A 1023 1.12 -7.82 5.38
C ALA A 1023 0.95 -8.25 3.92
N GLN A 1024 1.74 -7.73 2.98
CA GLN A 1024 1.55 -8.02 1.54
C GLN A 1024 2.01 -9.44 1.11
N PRO A 1025 1.57 -9.96 -0.05
CA PRO A 1025 2.13 -11.19 -0.63
C PRO A 1025 3.66 -11.11 -0.82
N ALA A 1026 4.37 -12.20 -0.53
CA ALA A 1026 5.84 -12.20 -0.45
C ALA A 1026 6.55 -12.77 -1.69
N ASN A 1027 5.94 -13.73 -2.39
CA ASN A 1027 6.66 -14.63 -3.32
C ASN A 1027 5.96 -14.85 -4.68
N GLY A 1028 4.92 -14.07 -4.99
CA GLY A 1028 4.09 -14.24 -6.19
C GLY A 1028 2.65 -14.62 -5.85
N PRO A 1029 1.88 -15.13 -6.84
CA PRO A 1029 0.52 -15.64 -6.68
C PRO A 1029 0.37 -16.64 -5.53
N GLY A 1030 -0.82 -16.68 -4.93
CA GLY A 1030 -1.14 -17.63 -3.86
C GLY A 1030 -2.27 -17.17 -2.95
N PHE A 1031 -2.27 -17.69 -1.72
CA PHE A 1031 -3.34 -17.44 -0.75
C PHE A 1031 -2.84 -17.67 0.69
N CYS A 1032 -3.40 -16.91 1.63
CA CYS A 1032 -3.31 -17.20 3.07
C CYS A 1032 -4.63 -17.84 3.48
N PRO A 1033 -4.71 -19.18 3.57
CA PRO A 1033 -5.97 -19.86 3.31
C PRO A 1033 -6.97 -19.83 4.48
N ILE A 1034 -8.20 -20.29 4.21
CA ILE A 1034 -9.38 -20.15 5.07
C ILE A 1034 -9.82 -21.46 5.72
#